data_AF-A0A3M1E8C6-F1
#
_entry.id   AF-A0A3M1E8C6-F1
#
_cell.length_a   1.000
_cell.length_b   1.000
_cell.length_c   1.000
_cell.angle_alpha   90.00
_cell.angle_beta   90.00
_cell.angle_gamma   90.00
#
_symmetry.space_group_name_H-M   'P 1'
#
loop_
_entity.id
_entity.type
_entity.pdbx_description
1 polymer ?
#
loop_
_entity_poly.entity_id
_entity_poly.type
_entity_poly.pdbx_seq_one_letter_code
_entity_poly.pdbx_strand_id
1 'polypeptide(L)'
;MAAKIIGFDENNKRISTQQLLQKIYAALEAGETEFEVLSSGHHDIGGPLWTEDGKPLKFRVKNPGQRVGSFGLEGTEIVVEGPAPADAGWLNAGAELTILGDGGDTTAHCAASGKIYVAGRVGTRSGSLMKHDPAYEPPEFWVLKRTGSFCFEFMGGGIAVVCGYGCENEESVLGDRACVGMVGGTIYVRGPVQGLSNDVWMLELDEADQEFLRAGMPRFLEKIGRPELLDELLDFSAWHKIVAKSYEERKAHSRISMREFREQKWVEGGIFGDVVRDDYLHVAGLVNTGDDRLKIPRWQDKRFGAPCQVACPSNIPTQDRINLLRRGKYEEALQLVLKYSPFPASVCGEVCPNPCMDACSRQYVDKSVSMAALGRLSRDVAPPEPAPDTGKKVAVIGGGPGGLSAAWQARLSGHQVTVFEADKEVGGKLRQVIPTERLPEDSLQSEIRRIKALGVDIRVNTPVDADLFEQIRVEYDAVVIASGAHNPVVIPFPGHERLIKGLEFLKKINAGQKPKIGKRVVVIGAGNAGMDVCLGAYAMGAEKVIAIDIQRPAAFKKEIDHVKALGGEIRWPVFTEKVTEEGLWTRDGELIEADDVIISIGERPDLSYVPREWLTDRGMMDVDACGQVVKAPGVFAIGDTIKPGLLTHAIGHGQEAIHYINEMFAGRELVPIQKPEMINQSCLSKELFKPRNRGKFAIKDGTEETLRCISCGTCRDCSMCLEACPEGAIRRVEKEDGSFEYVSDDEVCIGCSICAGICPCGVWAMEQVV
;
A
#
# COMPACT_ATOMS: atom_id res chain seq x y z
N MET A 1 -43.62 7.44 -23.41
CA MET A 1 -44.13 6.91 -22.12
C MET A 1 -43.07 7.27 -21.10
N ALA A 2 -43.41 7.79 -19.93
CA ALA A 2 -42.40 8.20 -18.97
C ALA A 2 -41.47 7.02 -18.58
N ALA A 3 -40.17 7.28 -18.59
CA ALA A 3 -39.15 6.33 -18.16
C ALA A 3 -39.28 6.06 -16.66
N LYS A 4 -39.48 4.80 -16.29
CA LYS A 4 -39.61 4.40 -14.89
C LYS A 4 -38.24 4.10 -14.28
N ILE A 5 -37.83 4.92 -13.33
CA ILE A 5 -36.55 4.80 -12.64
C ILE A 5 -36.80 4.33 -11.21
N ILE A 6 -36.43 3.08 -10.93
CA ILE A 6 -36.64 2.45 -9.63
C ILE A 6 -35.31 2.44 -8.85
N GLY A 7 -35.33 3.06 -7.67
CA GLY A 7 -34.22 3.14 -6.72
C GLY A 7 -33.95 1.87 -5.91
N PHE A 8 -34.40 0.72 -6.40
CA PHE A 8 -34.23 -0.58 -5.79
C PHE A 8 -33.69 -1.59 -6.81
N ASP A 9 -32.94 -2.57 -6.35
CA ASP A 9 -32.51 -3.73 -7.13
C ASP A 9 -33.60 -4.82 -7.19
N GLU A 10 -33.35 -5.91 -7.90
CA GLU A 10 -34.24 -7.05 -8.01
C GLU A 10 -34.56 -7.75 -6.66
N ASN A 11 -33.78 -7.48 -5.61
CA ASN A 11 -33.97 -8.02 -4.26
C ASN A 11 -34.64 -7.00 -3.32
N ASN A 12 -35.22 -5.91 -3.85
CA ASN A 12 -35.81 -4.80 -3.10
C ASN A 12 -34.82 -4.06 -2.17
N LYS A 13 -33.52 -4.11 -2.44
CA LYS A 13 -32.52 -3.31 -1.70
C LYS A 13 -32.32 -1.97 -2.37
N ARG A 14 -32.19 -0.90 -1.57
CA ARG A 14 -31.89 0.45 -2.05
C ARG A 14 -30.55 0.45 -2.80
N ILE A 15 -30.54 0.93 -4.04
CA ILE A 15 -29.31 1.12 -4.81
C ILE A 15 -28.54 2.36 -4.35
N SER A 16 -27.32 2.59 -4.84
CA SER A 16 -26.60 3.84 -4.58
C SER A 16 -27.20 5.01 -5.37
N THR A 17 -27.02 6.25 -4.90
CA THR A 17 -27.40 7.45 -5.65
C THR A 17 -26.75 7.49 -7.03
N GLN A 18 -25.46 7.12 -7.12
CA GLN A 18 -24.74 7.04 -8.38
C GLN A 18 -25.43 6.11 -9.38
N GLN A 19 -25.85 4.92 -8.93
CA GLN A 19 -26.54 3.96 -9.79
C GLN A 19 -27.91 4.46 -10.25
N LEU A 20 -28.67 5.15 -9.38
CA LEU A 20 -29.94 5.74 -9.77
C LEU A 20 -29.75 6.84 -10.83
N LEU A 21 -28.78 7.74 -10.64
CA LEU A 21 -28.48 8.81 -11.59
C LEU A 21 -28.00 8.24 -12.94
N GLN A 22 -27.16 7.19 -12.93
CA GLN A 22 -26.76 6.49 -14.15
C GLN A 22 -27.95 5.92 -14.92
N LYS A 23 -28.99 5.39 -14.23
CA LYS A 23 -30.23 4.94 -14.88
C LYS A 23 -30.97 6.11 -15.54
N ILE A 24 -31.01 7.28 -14.90
CA ILE A 24 -31.61 8.50 -15.46
C ILE A 24 -30.83 8.93 -16.71
N TYR A 25 -29.49 8.97 -16.64
CA TYR A 25 -28.65 9.39 -17.77
C TYR A 25 -28.76 8.43 -18.95
N ALA A 26 -28.79 7.12 -18.70
CA ALA A 26 -28.99 6.13 -19.77
C ALA A 26 -30.36 6.28 -20.45
N ALA A 27 -31.42 6.58 -19.69
CA ALA A 27 -32.73 6.84 -20.25
C ALA A 27 -32.76 8.16 -21.06
N LEU A 28 -32.08 9.19 -20.57
CA LEU A 28 -31.92 10.46 -21.28
C LEU A 28 -31.17 10.27 -22.61
N GLU A 29 -30.07 9.50 -22.62
CA GLU A 29 -29.31 9.15 -23.84
C GLU A 29 -30.15 8.33 -24.83
N ALA A 30 -31.12 7.55 -24.35
CA ALA A 30 -32.09 6.85 -25.17
C ALA A 30 -33.19 7.78 -25.75
N GLY A 31 -33.15 9.08 -25.45
CA GLY A 31 -34.08 10.09 -25.94
C GLY A 31 -35.32 10.30 -25.07
N GLU A 32 -35.37 9.72 -23.86
CA GLU A 32 -36.49 9.93 -22.95
C GLU A 32 -36.43 11.32 -22.31
N THR A 33 -37.59 11.99 -22.27
CA THR A 33 -37.72 13.36 -21.73
C THR A 33 -38.65 13.43 -20.52
N GLU A 34 -39.31 12.34 -20.16
CA GLU A 34 -40.21 12.26 -19.01
C GLU A 34 -39.80 11.11 -18.10
N PHE A 35 -39.71 11.34 -16.79
CA PHE A 35 -39.18 10.38 -15.81
C PHE A 35 -40.12 10.24 -14.60
N GLU A 36 -40.48 9.00 -14.27
CA GLU A 36 -41.12 8.64 -13.00
C GLU A 36 -40.08 7.99 -12.09
N VAL A 37 -39.64 8.70 -11.05
CA VAL A 37 -38.55 8.28 -10.17
C VAL A 37 -39.10 7.86 -8.81
N LEU A 38 -39.02 6.55 -8.52
CA LEU A 38 -39.27 6.01 -7.18
C LEU A 38 -37.95 5.95 -6.41
N SER A 39 -37.72 6.93 -5.54
CA SER A 39 -36.51 7.06 -4.73
C SER A 39 -36.71 6.56 -3.29
N SER A 40 -35.61 6.51 -2.55
CA SER A 40 -35.57 6.22 -1.11
C SER A 40 -34.43 7.04 -0.49
N GLY A 41 -34.53 8.36 -0.58
CA GLY A 41 -33.47 9.26 -0.11
C GLY A 41 -32.25 9.32 -1.05
N HIS A 42 -32.41 9.14 -2.36
CA HIS A 42 -31.33 9.40 -3.34
C HIS A 42 -31.27 10.89 -3.69
N HIS A 43 -30.06 11.41 -3.85
CA HIS A 43 -29.78 12.85 -3.96
C HIS A 43 -29.71 13.30 -5.42
N ASP A 44 -29.72 14.62 -5.65
CA ASP A 44 -29.40 15.27 -6.94
C ASP A 44 -30.29 14.84 -8.12
N ILE A 45 -31.55 14.45 -7.85
CA ILE A 45 -32.49 14.06 -8.90
C ILE A 45 -33.02 15.32 -9.61
N GLY A 46 -32.92 15.35 -10.94
CA GLY A 46 -33.53 16.37 -11.79
C GLY A 46 -32.61 17.50 -12.27
N GLY A 47 -31.31 17.49 -11.96
CA GLY A 47 -30.37 18.46 -12.53
C GLY A 47 -28.91 18.29 -12.09
N PRO A 48 -27.93 18.85 -12.84
CA PRO A 48 -28.12 19.56 -14.12
C PRO A 48 -28.27 18.57 -15.28
N LEU A 49 -29.37 18.67 -16.03
CA LEU A 49 -29.67 17.84 -17.20
C LEU A 49 -30.27 18.68 -18.32
N TRP A 50 -29.95 18.33 -19.56
CA TRP A 50 -30.49 18.94 -20.78
C TRP A 50 -30.51 17.92 -21.92
N THR A 51 -31.28 18.21 -22.96
CA THR A 51 -31.28 17.46 -24.22
C THR A 51 -30.52 18.25 -25.29
N GLU A 52 -29.88 17.58 -26.23
CA GLU A 52 -29.14 18.24 -27.31
C GLU A 52 -30.04 19.10 -28.21
N ASP A 53 -31.30 18.69 -28.37
CA ASP A 53 -32.32 19.41 -29.16
C ASP A 53 -33.13 20.43 -28.35
N GLY A 54 -32.81 20.62 -27.05
CA GLY A 54 -33.48 21.58 -26.17
C GLY A 54 -34.91 21.21 -25.79
N LYS A 55 -35.33 19.95 -26.00
CA LYS A 55 -36.62 19.46 -25.51
C LYS A 55 -36.73 19.56 -23.98
N PRO A 56 -37.88 20.05 -23.47
CA PRO A 56 -38.13 20.10 -22.03
C PRO A 56 -38.06 18.73 -21.35
N LEU A 57 -37.56 18.71 -20.13
CA LEU A 57 -37.49 17.52 -19.29
C LEU A 57 -38.56 17.58 -18.19
N LYS A 58 -39.18 16.44 -17.88
CA LYS A 58 -40.19 16.35 -16.80
C LYS A 58 -39.85 15.22 -15.83
N PHE A 59 -39.80 15.54 -14.54
CA PHE A 59 -39.55 14.57 -13.48
C PHE A 59 -40.72 14.52 -12.50
N ARG A 60 -41.21 13.31 -12.20
CA ARG A 60 -42.09 13.04 -11.06
C ARG A 60 -41.32 12.19 -10.05
N VAL A 61 -41.05 12.74 -8.87
CA VAL A 61 -40.12 12.15 -7.90
C VAL A 61 -40.85 11.83 -6.60
N LYS A 62 -40.76 10.57 -6.15
CA LYS A 62 -41.24 10.14 -4.83
C LYS A 62 -40.08 9.88 -3.89
N ASN A 63 -40.19 10.36 -2.65
CA ASN A 63 -39.23 10.14 -1.56
C ASN A 63 -37.76 10.50 -1.92
N PRO A 64 -37.48 11.72 -2.42
CA PRO A 64 -36.13 12.15 -2.73
C PRO A 64 -35.26 12.30 -1.47
N GLY A 65 -33.95 12.27 -1.66
CA GLY A 65 -32.96 12.72 -0.69
C GLY A 65 -32.60 14.20 -0.92
N GLN A 66 -31.47 14.63 -0.37
CA GLN A 66 -31.03 16.03 -0.47
C GLN A 66 -30.88 16.46 -1.93
N ARG A 67 -30.96 17.78 -2.18
CA ARG A 67 -30.58 18.37 -3.48
C ARG A 67 -31.45 17.99 -4.68
N VAL A 68 -32.67 17.55 -4.49
CA VAL A 68 -33.62 17.41 -5.62
C VAL A 68 -33.79 18.73 -6.36
N GLY A 69 -33.67 18.70 -7.69
CA GLY A 69 -33.70 19.88 -8.55
C GLY A 69 -32.50 20.82 -8.45
N SER A 70 -31.38 20.35 -7.90
CA SER A 70 -30.17 21.17 -7.85
C SER A 70 -29.59 21.41 -9.24
N PHE A 71 -29.08 22.62 -9.48
CA PHE A 71 -28.62 23.07 -10.80
C PHE A 71 -29.65 22.85 -11.92
N GLY A 72 -30.95 22.88 -11.58
CA GLY A 72 -32.01 22.73 -12.56
C GLY A 72 -31.91 23.81 -13.65
N LEU A 73 -31.96 23.38 -14.91
CA LEU A 73 -31.84 24.28 -16.07
C LEU A 73 -33.22 24.64 -16.63
N GLU A 74 -33.27 25.73 -17.39
CA GLU A 74 -34.46 26.14 -18.13
C GLU A 74 -35.01 24.98 -18.99
N GLY A 75 -36.33 24.86 -19.04
CA GLY A 75 -37.01 23.76 -19.72
C GLY A 75 -37.13 22.48 -18.89
N THR A 76 -36.63 22.44 -17.65
CA THR A 76 -36.84 21.30 -16.74
C THR A 76 -37.96 21.55 -15.74
N GLU A 77 -38.96 20.67 -15.69
CA GLU A 77 -40.04 20.66 -14.70
C GLU A 77 -39.86 19.45 -13.77
N ILE A 78 -39.89 19.69 -12.45
CA ILE A 78 -39.70 18.67 -11.42
C ILE A 78 -40.85 18.76 -10.43
N VAL A 79 -41.57 17.66 -10.25
CA VAL A 79 -42.66 17.56 -9.26
C VAL A 79 -42.26 16.50 -8.23
N VAL A 80 -42.07 16.94 -6.98
CA VAL A 80 -41.87 16.06 -5.83
C VAL A 80 -43.22 15.74 -5.22
N GLU A 81 -43.60 14.46 -5.28
CA GLU A 81 -44.83 13.94 -4.68
C GLU A 81 -44.60 13.66 -3.19
N GLY A 82 -44.69 14.70 -2.37
CA GLY A 82 -44.47 14.67 -0.92
C GLY A 82 -43.41 15.68 -0.47
N PRO A 83 -42.82 15.51 0.73
CA PRO A 83 -41.78 16.38 1.23
C PRO A 83 -40.44 16.15 0.53
N ALA A 84 -39.59 17.17 0.52
CA ALA A 84 -38.20 17.09 0.10
C ALA A 84 -37.28 17.51 1.26
N PRO A 85 -36.17 16.79 1.52
CA PRO A 85 -35.21 17.17 2.56
C PRO A 85 -34.33 18.35 2.10
N ALA A 86 -33.23 18.61 2.80
CA ALA A 86 -32.44 19.82 2.63
C ALA A 86 -31.92 20.06 1.19
N ASP A 87 -31.66 21.33 0.88
CA ASP A 87 -31.09 21.82 -0.39
C ASP A 87 -31.99 21.60 -1.63
N ALA A 88 -33.30 21.46 -1.48
CA ALA A 88 -34.20 21.36 -2.64
C ALA A 88 -34.12 22.62 -3.51
N GLY A 89 -33.84 22.47 -4.81
CA GLY A 89 -33.63 23.59 -5.74
C GLY A 89 -32.33 24.36 -5.51
N TRP A 90 -31.30 23.75 -4.92
CA TRP A 90 -30.01 24.41 -4.70
C TRP A 90 -29.35 24.82 -6.02
N LEU A 91 -28.92 26.08 -6.13
CA LEU A 91 -28.38 26.64 -7.36
C LEU A 91 -29.30 26.47 -8.59
N ASN A 92 -30.62 26.51 -8.37
CA ASN A 92 -31.56 26.48 -9.49
C ASN A 92 -31.26 27.61 -10.49
N ALA A 93 -31.11 27.26 -11.76
CA ALA A 93 -30.66 28.14 -12.83
C ALA A 93 -31.70 28.25 -13.97
N GLY A 94 -32.96 27.89 -13.69
CA GLY A 94 -34.04 28.03 -14.66
C GLY A 94 -35.14 26.97 -14.57
N ALA A 95 -34.96 25.90 -13.79
CA ALA A 95 -35.97 24.86 -13.67
C ALA A 95 -37.20 25.32 -12.88
N GLU A 96 -38.33 24.67 -13.16
CA GLU A 96 -39.54 24.77 -12.35
C GLU A 96 -39.64 23.56 -11.41
N LEU A 97 -39.48 23.79 -10.12
CA LEU A 97 -39.54 22.77 -9.07
C LEU A 97 -40.81 22.95 -8.23
N THR A 98 -41.68 21.95 -8.19
CA THR A 98 -42.87 21.92 -7.35
C THR A 98 -42.73 20.83 -6.28
N ILE A 99 -42.89 21.20 -5.01
CA ILE A 99 -42.85 20.29 -3.86
C ILE A 99 -44.26 20.23 -3.26
N LEU A 100 -44.91 19.08 -3.37
CA LEU A 100 -46.29 18.88 -2.89
C LEU A 100 -46.39 18.62 -1.37
N GLY A 101 -45.29 18.78 -0.63
CA GLY A 101 -45.20 18.69 0.82
C GLY A 101 -44.31 19.78 1.41
N ASP A 102 -43.64 19.47 2.53
CA ASP A 102 -42.68 20.37 3.17
C ASP A 102 -41.32 20.35 2.44
N GLY A 103 -40.68 21.51 2.32
CA GLY A 103 -39.27 21.63 1.96
C GLY A 103 -38.39 21.63 3.21
N GLY A 104 -37.23 20.99 3.14
CA GLY A 104 -36.26 20.97 4.24
C GLY A 104 -35.53 22.30 4.43
N ASP A 105 -34.52 22.27 5.30
CA ASP A 105 -33.57 23.38 5.42
C ASP A 105 -32.98 23.74 4.04
N THR A 106 -32.59 25.01 3.87
CA THR A 106 -31.90 25.50 2.66
C THR A 106 -32.64 25.25 1.33
N THR A 107 -33.96 25.03 1.35
CA THR A 107 -34.79 25.06 0.13
C THR A 107 -34.60 26.39 -0.62
N ALA A 108 -34.43 26.35 -1.95
CA ALA A 108 -34.13 27.48 -2.82
C ALA A 108 -32.79 28.20 -2.53
N HIS A 109 -31.88 27.56 -1.81
CA HIS A 109 -30.58 28.16 -1.50
C HIS A 109 -29.74 28.40 -2.77
N CYS A 110 -29.20 29.60 -2.90
CA CYS A 110 -28.47 30.07 -4.09
C CYS A 110 -29.24 30.01 -5.42
N ALA A 111 -30.58 29.96 -5.44
CA ALA A 111 -31.31 30.02 -6.70
C ALA A 111 -30.98 31.34 -7.45
N ALA A 112 -30.70 31.21 -8.75
CA ALA A 112 -30.27 32.31 -9.63
C ALA A 112 -31.30 32.60 -10.74
N SER A 113 -32.12 31.61 -11.10
CA SER A 113 -33.30 31.76 -11.97
C SER A 113 -34.26 30.58 -11.75
N GLY A 114 -35.36 30.53 -12.50
CA GLY A 114 -36.38 29.48 -12.39
C GLY A 114 -37.39 29.73 -11.27
N LYS A 115 -38.27 28.75 -11.04
CA LYS A 115 -39.40 28.88 -10.11
C LYS A 115 -39.47 27.70 -9.18
N ILE A 116 -39.63 27.96 -7.88
CA ILE A 116 -39.73 26.92 -6.85
C ILE A 116 -41.04 27.14 -6.10
N TYR A 117 -41.93 26.15 -6.12
CA TYR A 117 -43.23 26.17 -5.47
C TYR A 117 -43.29 25.12 -4.38
N VAL A 118 -43.72 25.49 -3.17
CA VAL A 118 -43.81 24.57 -2.02
C VAL A 118 -45.20 24.62 -1.40
N ALA A 119 -45.88 23.47 -1.37
CA ALA A 119 -47.23 23.33 -0.83
C ALA A 119 -47.27 23.34 0.71
N GLY A 120 -46.14 23.04 1.37
CA GLY A 120 -46.00 22.99 2.82
C GLY A 120 -45.24 24.18 3.40
N ARG A 121 -44.50 23.91 4.49
CA ARG A 121 -43.51 24.83 5.08
C ARG A 121 -42.11 24.55 4.53
N VAL A 122 -41.18 25.46 4.76
CA VAL A 122 -39.75 25.26 4.47
C VAL A 122 -38.89 25.41 5.72
N GLY A 123 -37.71 24.80 5.74
CA GLY A 123 -36.82 24.77 6.89
C GLY A 123 -36.00 26.05 7.11
N THR A 124 -34.98 25.91 7.95
CA THR A 124 -34.00 26.96 8.29
C THR A 124 -33.22 27.36 7.04
N ARG A 125 -32.87 28.64 6.91
CA ARG A 125 -32.04 29.16 5.78
C ARG A 125 -32.62 28.99 4.38
N SER A 126 -33.92 28.75 4.24
CA SER A 126 -34.55 28.73 2.92
C SER A 126 -34.47 30.10 2.23
N GLY A 127 -34.23 30.10 0.93
CA GLY A 127 -34.02 31.30 0.12
C GLY A 127 -32.71 32.06 0.40
N SER A 128 -31.80 31.50 1.21
CA SER A 128 -30.51 32.14 1.45
C SER A 128 -29.68 32.19 0.18
N LEU A 129 -28.92 33.28 -0.01
CA LEU A 129 -28.07 33.52 -1.16
C LEU A 129 -28.79 33.50 -2.52
N MET A 130 -30.13 33.59 -2.56
CA MET A 130 -30.86 33.83 -3.80
C MET A 130 -30.32 35.10 -4.48
N LYS A 131 -30.08 35.02 -5.79
CA LYS A 131 -29.49 36.10 -6.59
C LYS A 131 -30.29 36.28 -7.88
N HIS A 132 -30.27 37.49 -8.40
CA HIS A 132 -30.78 37.76 -9.73
C HIS A 132 -29.59 38.20 -10.59
N ASP A 133 -29.33 37.42 -11.63
CA ASP A 133 -28.48 37.86 -12.72
C ASP A 133 -29.35 38.67 -13.70
N PRO A 134 -29.02 39.95 -13.98
CA PRO A 134 -29.78 40.79 -14.90
C PRO A 134 -29.94 40.23 -16.33
N ALA A 135 -29.14 39.24 -16.72
CA ALA A 135 -29.27 38.57 -18.02
C ALA A 135 -30.44 37.56 -18.08
N TYR A 136 -31.03 37.20 -16.93
CA TYR A 136 -32.07 36.18 -16.82
C TYR A 136 -33.25 36.66 -15.98
N GLU A 137 -34.39 35.99 -16.09
CA GLU A 137 -35.54 36.27 -15.22
C GLU A 137 -35.19 35.99 -13.75
N PRO A 138 -35.65 36.84 -12.81
CA PRO A 138 -35.41 36.65 -11.39
C PRO A 138 -35.96 35.30 -10.91
N PRO A 139 -35.24 34.59 -10.02
CA PRO A 139 -35.76 33.38 -9.44
C PRO A 139 -36.98 33.70 -8.59
N GLU A 140 -38.02 32.89 -8.71
CA GLU A 140 -39.22 32.97 -7.88
C GLU A 140 -39.27 31.81 -6.89
N PHE A 141 -39.54 32.10 -5.62
CA PHE A 141 -39.68 31.09 -4.56
C PHE A 141 -40.97 31.29 -3.76
N TRP A 142 -41.94 30.40 -3.96
CA TRP A 142 -43.26 30.49 -3.34
C TRP A 142 -43.47 29.37 -2.31
N VAL A 143 -43.99 29.74 -1.15
CA VAL A 143 -44.23 28.84 -0.02
C VAL A 143 -45.63 29.08 0.52
N LEU A 144 -46.45 28.03 0.60
CA LEU A 144 -47.84 28.17 1.05
C LEU A 144 -47.94 28.52 2.55
N LYS A 145 -47.12 27.87 3.38
CA LYS A 145 -47.16 28.05 4.84
C LYS A 145 -46.12 29.06 5.30
N ARG A 146 -45.09 28.60 6.00
CA ARG A 146 -44.08 29.41 6.68
C ARG A 146 -42.66 28.94 6.36
N THR A 147 -41.67 29.72 6.77
CA THR A 147 -40.24 29.36 6.71
C THR A 147 -39.67 29.07 8.10
N GLY A 148 -38.49 28.45 8.18
CA GLY A 148 -37.70 28.35 9.41
C GLY A 148 -36.81 29.58 9.64
N SER A 149 -36.07 29.60 10.75
CA SER A 149 -35.16 30.70 11.09
C SER A 149 -34.10 30.95 10.03
N PHE A 150 -33.52 32.16 10.02
CA PHE A 150 -32.45 32.57 9.12
C PHE A 150 -32.82 32.50 7.62
N CYS A 151 -34.10 32.56 7.28
CA CYS A 151 -34.50 32.58 5.88
C CYS A 151 -34.03 33.86 5.17
N PHE A 152 -33.75 33.74 3.86
CA PHE A 152 -33.27 34.82 3.01
C PHE A 152 -31.96 35.49 3.47
N GLU A 153 -31.09 34.75 4.18
CA GLU A 153 -29.76 35.22 4.53
C GLU A 153 -28.96 35.53 3.26
N PHE A 154 -28.33 36.71 3.20
CA PHE A 154 -27.49 37.13 2.07
C PHE A 154 -28.19 37.11 0.70
N MET A 155 -29.53 37.19 0.67
CA MET A 155 -30.29 37.31 -0.58
C MET A 155 -29.88 38.61 -1.32
N GLY A 156 -29.42 38.47 -2.56
CA GLY A 156 -28.98 39.57 -3.41
C GLY A 156 -29.93 39.91 -4.55
N GLY A 157 -30.96 39.09 -4.77
CA GLY A 157 -31.95 39.29 -5.81
C GLY A 157 -32.96 38.14 -5.88
N GLY A 158 -33.99 38.30 -6.71
CA GLY A 158 -35.10 37.35 -6.83
C GLY A 158 -36.35 37.80 -6.09
N ILE A 159 -37.40 37.00 -6.20
CA ILE A 159 -38.71 37.25 -5.60
C ILE A 159 -39.10 36.04 -4.75
N ALA A 160 -39.45 36.27 -3.49
CA ALA A 160 -40.02 35.23 -2.64
C ALA A 160 -41.46 35.60 -2.23
N VAL A 161 -42.32 34.59 -2.12
CA VAL A 161 -43.72 34.75 -1.69
C VAL A 161 -44.02 33.71 -0.61
N VAL A 162 -44.37 34.17 0.59
CA VAL A 162 -44.68 33.31 1.74
C VAL A 162 -46.11 33.60 2.21
N CYS A 163 -47.04 32.70 1.91
CA CYS A 163 -48.48 32.96 2.05
C CYS A 163 -49.01 32.84 3.49
N GLY A 164 -48.23 32.30 4.42
CA GLY A 164 -48.59 32.24 5.85
C GLY A 164 -49.87 31.45 6.16
N TYR A 165 -50.33 30.59 5.24
CA TYR A 165 -51.62 29.91 5.37
C TYR A 165 -51.62 28.95 6.58
N GLY A 166 -52.58 29.11 7.48
CA GLY A 166 -52.70 28.31 8.71
C GLY A 166 -51.61 28.59 9.75
N CYS A 167 -50.97 29.76 9.68
CA CYS A 167 -49.89 30.19 10.58
C CYS A 167 -50.24 31.46 11.37
N GLU A 168 -51.53 31.75 11.56
CA GLU A 168 -52.03 33.00 12.15
C GLU A 168 -51.63 33.18 13.63
N ASN A 169 -51.36 32.07 14.33
CA ASN A 169 -50.98 32.04 15.75
C ASN A 169 -49.46 31.97 15.98
N GLU A 170 -48.65 31.98 14.93
CA GLU A 170 -47.18 31.96 15.06
C GLU A 170 -46.65 33.36 15.40
N GLU A 171 -45.55 33.44 16.17
CA GLU A 171 -44.90 34.73 16.44
C GLU A 171 -44.33 35.36 15.16
N SER A 172 -43.83 34.52 14.24
CA SER A 172 -43.43 34.95 12.90
C SER A 172 -43.56 33.84 11.86
N VAL A 173 -44.12 34.19 10.70
CA VAL A 173 -44.15 33.35 9.48
C VAL A 173 -42.75 33.16 8.87
N LEU A 174 -41.78 34.01 9.22
CA LEU A 174 -40.41 33.96 8.71
C LEU A 174 -39.40 33.34 9.68
N GLY A 175 -39.86 32.80 10.82
CA GLY A 175 -38.97 32.32 11.88
C GLY A 175 -38.17 33.45 12.54
N ASP A 176 -37.04 33.12 13.17
CA ASP A 176 -36.16 34.10 13.83
C ASP A 176 -34.97 34.50 12.93
N ARG A 177 -34.51 35.75 13.05
CA ARG A 177 -33.35 36.31 12.33
C ARG A 177 -33.44 36.22 10.79
N ALA A 178 -34.61 36.52 10.24
CA ALA A 178 -34.83 36.55 8.80
C ALA A 178 -34.11 37.73 8.12
N CYS A 179 -33.72 37.54 6.86
CA CYS A 179 -33.13 38.56 5.97
C CYS A 179 -31.76 39.12 6.43
N VAL A 180 -31.02 38.41 7.28
CA VAL A 180 -29.68 38.86 7.72
C VAL A 180 -28.73 38.95 6.52
N GLY A 181 -28.14 40.13 6.31
CA GLY A 181 -27.24 40.36 5.19
C GLY A 181 -27.91 40.43 3.80
N MET A 182 -29.25 40.46 3.73
CA MET A 182 -29.98 40.66 2.47
C MET A 182 -29.53 41.98 1.81
N VAL A 183 -29.08 41.94 0.55
CA VAL A 183 -28.57 43.09 -0.21
C VAL A 183 -29.44 43.48 -1.40
N GLY A 184 -30.42 42.65 -1.76
CA GLY A 184 -31.37 42.92 -2.85
C GLY A 184 -32.49 41.89 -2.91
N GLY A 185 -33.40 42.05 -3.85
CA GLY A 185 -34.59 41.21 -4.02
C GLY A 185 -35.82 41.68 -3.22
N THR A 186 -36.93 40.98 -3.41
CA THR A 186 -38.23 41.32 -2.81
C THR A 186 -38.87 40.09 -2.19
N ILE A 187 -39.39 40.22 -0.97
CA ILE A 187 -40.11 39.15 -0.28
C ILE A 187 -41.52 39.65 0.02
N TYR A 188 -42.54 38.97 -0.51
CA TYR A 188 -43.94 39.17 -0.16
C TYR A 188 -44.33 38.17 0.92
N VAL A 189 -44.90 38.65 2.02
CA VAL A 189 -45.26 37.79 3.16
C VAL A 189 -46.62 38.16 3.71
N ARG A 190 -47.46 37.15 3.96
CA ARG A 190 -48.76 37.29 4.61
C ARG A 190 -48.70 36.78 6.05
N GLY A 191 -49.24 37.56 6.99
CA GLY A 191 -49.32 37.21 8.41
C GLY A 191 -48.24 37.86 9.29
N PRO A 192 -48.09 37.42 10.56
CA PRO A 192 -47.20 38.04 11.53
C PRO A 192 -45.72 37.89 11.17
N VAL A 193 -44.94 38.97 11.33
CA VAL A 193 -43.49 39.00 11.06
C VAL A 193 -42.74 39.64 12.22
N GLN A 194 -41.74 38.94 12.76
CA GLN A 194 -40.84 39.41 13.82
C GLN A 194 -39.40 38.96 13.52
N GLY A 195 -38.43 39.47 14.28
CA GLY A 195 -37.03 39.02 14.16
C GLY A 195 -36.33 39.38 12.84
N LEU A 196 -36.84 40.37 12.10
CA LEU A 196 -36.20 40.85 10.86
C LEU A 196 -34.85 41.53 11.14
N SER A 197 -33.92 41.38 10.19
CA SER A 197 -32.68 42.14 10.19
C SER A 197 -32.94 43.65 10.16
N ASN A 198 -32.04 44.42 10.79
CA ASN A 198 -32.03 45.89 10.67
C ASN A 198 -31.66 46.36 9.24
N ASP A 199 -31.26 45.46 8.35
CA ASP A 199 -30.84 45.74 6.97
C ASP A 199 -32.00 45.81 5.97
N VAL A 200 -33.24 45.59 6.39
CA VAL A 200 -34.42 45.57 5.49
C VAL A 200 -35.50 46.55 5.93
N TRP A 201 -36.32 46.96 4.97
CA TRP A 201 -37.59 47.66 5.20
C TRP A 201 -38.74 46.66 5.09
N MET A 202 -39.74 46.80 5.96
CA MET A 202 -41.04 46.18 5.80
C MET A 202 -42.05 47.28 5.44
N LEU A 203 -42.71 47.13 4.30
CA LEU A 203 -43.55 48.12 3.64
C LEU A 203 -44.93 47.52 3.31
N GLU A 204 -45.92 48.39 3.14
CA GLU A 204 -47.21 48.01 2.57
C GLU A 204 -47.07 47.69 1.06
N LEU A 205 -48.03 46.92 0.52
CA LEU A 205 -48.08 46.62 -0.91
C LEU A 205 -48.55 47.83 -1.73
N ASP A 206 -47.85 48.12 -2.82
CA ASP A 206 -48.31 49.05 -3.85
C ASP A 206 -49.15 48.34 -4.95
N GLU A 207 -49.66 49.09 -5.92
CA GLU A 207 -50.52 48.54 -6.97
C GLU A 207 -49.80 47.51 -7.85
N ALA A 208 -48.50 47.72 -8.12
CA ALA A 208 -47.70 46.79 -8.92
C ALA A 208 -47.43 45.48 -8.17
N ASP A 209 -47.20 45.56 -6.86
CA ASP A 209 -47.09 44.37 -5.99
C ASP A 209 -48.37 43.54 -6.01
N GLN A 210 -49.53 44.20 -5.87
CA GLN A 210 -50.83 43.53 -5.90
C GLN A 210 -51.12 42.89 -7.25
N GLU A 211 -50.75 43.55 -8.35
CA GLU A 211 -50.88 42.99 -9.69
C GLU A 211 -49.99 41.75 -9.88
N PHE A 212 -48.74 41.80 -9.42
CA PHE A 212 -47.82 40.65 -9.44
C PHE A 212 -48.41 39.45 -8.67
N LEU A 213 -48.87 39.66 -7.44
CA LEU A 213 -49.48 38.60 -6.64
C LEU A 213 -50.78 38.08 -7.28
N ARG A 214 -51.62 38.97 -7.81
CA ARG A 214 -52.88 38.58 -8.49
C ARG A 214 -52.63 37.73 -9.73
N ALA A 215 -51.55 38.00 -10.47
CA ALA A 215 -51.16 37.22 -11.64
C ALA A 215 -50.49 35.88 -11.27
N GLY A 216 -49.63 35.87 -10.24
CA GLY A 216 -48.85 34.70 -9.85
C GLY A 216 -49.61 33.68 -8.99
N MET A 217 -50.52 34.13 -8.12
CA MET A 217 -51.21 33.28 -7.15
C MET A 217 -52.03 32.14 -7.79
N PRO A 218 -52.83 32.36 -8.86
CA PRO A 218 -53.55 31.27 -9.52
C PRO A 218 -52.61 30.18 -10.03
N ARG A 219 -51.48 30.56 -10.63
CA ARG A 219 -50.46 29.63 -11.14
C ARG A 219 -49.82 28.82 -10.01
N PHE A 220 -49.44 29.50 -8.92
CA PHE A 220 -48.86 28.84 -7.76
C PHE A 220 -49.83 27.82 -7.16
N LEU A 221 -51.09 28.22 -6.91
CA LEU A 221 -52.12 27.37 -6.32
C LEU A 221 -52.49 26.18 -7.22
N GLU A 222 -52.54 26.36 -8.53
CA GLU A 222 -52.74 25.26 -9.48
C GLU A 222 -51.60 24.23 -9.38
N LYS A 223 -50.34 24.70 -9.37
CA LYS A 223 -49.16 23.81 -9.29
C LYS A 223 -49.13 22.99 -8.01
N ILE A 224 -49.51 23.56 -6.88
CA ILE A 224 -49.56 22.83 -5.60
C ILE A 224 -50.89 22.10 -5.36
N GLY A 225 -51.85 22.19 -6.29
CA GLY A 225 -53.15 21.53 -6.20
C GLY A 225 -54.09 22.09 -5.14
N ARG A 226 -54.05 23.41 -4.88
CA ARG A 226 -54.85 24.12 -3.86
C ARG A 226 -55.62 25.34 -4.42
N PRO A 227 -56.31 25.26 -5.58
CA PRO A 227 -56.97 26.41 -6.20
C PRO A 227 -58.09 27.02 -5.34
N GLU A 228 -58.64 26.27 -4.38
CA GLU A 228 -59.71 26.74 -3.50
C GLU A 228 -59.27 27.84 -2.52
N LEU A 229 -57.96 28.07 -2.36
CA LEU A 229 -57.42 29.10 -1.47
C LEU A 229 -57.30 30.49 -2.12
N LEU A 230 -57.67 30.63 -3.40
CA LEU A 230 -57.38 31.82 -4.18
C LEU A 230 -58.00 33.09 -3.57
N ASP A 231 -59.30 33.06 -3.26
CA ASP A 231 -60.02 34.22 -2.73
C ASP A 231 -59.43 34.69 -1.37
N GLU A 232 -59.00 33.74 -0.53
CA GLU A 232 -58.40 34.05 0.77
C GLU A 232 -57.01 34.69 0.62
N LEU A 233 -56.19 34.16 -0.29
CA LEU A 233 -54.81 34.65 -0.46
C LEU A 233 -54.73 35.94 -1.27
N LEU A 234 -55.79 36.33 -1.98
CA LEU A 234 -55.93 37.62 -2.65
C LEU A 234 -56.49 38.73 -1.74
N ASP A 235 -56.73 38.45 -0.45
CA ASP A 235 -56.91 39.50 0.54
C ASP A 235 -55.56 40.14 0.89
N PHE A 236 -55.25 41.25 0.22
CA PHE A 236 -53.99 41.96 0.36
C PHE A 236 -53.84 42.74 1.67
N SER A 237 -54.90 42.85 2.49
CA SER A 237 -54.83 43.59 3.76
C SER A 237 -53.88 42.96 4.80
N ALA A 238 -53.57 41.68 4.65
CA ALA A 238 -52.69 40.93 5.53
C ALA A 238 -51.26 40.74 4.97
N TRP A 239 -50.96 41.33 3.81
CA TRP A 239 -49.68 41.17 3.12
C TRP A 239 -48.76 42.38 3.33
N HIS A 240 -47.47 42.08 3.44
CA HIS A 240 -46.41 43.08 3.49
C HIS A 240 -45.32 42.75 2.46
N LYS A 241 -44.58 43.77 2.04
CA LYS A 241 -43.39 43.67 1.20
C LYS A 241 -42.14 43.94 2.03
N ILE A 242 -41.15 43.06 1.94
CA ILE A 242 -39.84 43.24 2.55
C ILE A 242 -38.80 43.44 1.43
N VAL A 243 -38.04 44.52 1.55
CA VAL A 243 -36.98 44.89 0.60
C VAL A 243 -35.72 45.32 1.33
N ALA A 244 -34.57 45.11 0.69
CA ALA A 244 -33.28 45.47 1.26
C ALA A 244 -33.10 47.00 1.33
N LYS A 245 -32.55 47.51 2.43
CA LYS A 245 -32.10 48.91 2.54
C LYS A 245 -30.96 49.18 1.56
N SER A 246 -30.85 50.41 1.06
CA SER A 246 -29.71 50.81 0.22
C SER A 246 -28.38 50.71 0.98
N TYR A 247 -27.26 50.74 0.26
CA TYR A 247 -25.93 50.76 0.87
C TYR A 247 -25.77 51.97 1.81
N GLU A 248 -26.26 53.13 1.41
CA GLU A 248 -26.21 54.39 2.17
C GLU A 248 -27.08 54.33 3.43
N GLU A 249 -28.22 53.64 3.36
CA GLU A 249 -29.15 53.46 4.48
C GLU A 249 -28.64 52.47 5.54
N ARG A 250 -27.81 51.50 5.13
CA ARG A 250 -27.10 50.59 6.04
C ARG A 250 -25.97 51.34 6.73
N LYS A 251 -26.26 52.00 7.85
CA LYS A 251 -25.21 52.61 8.69
C LYS A 251 -24.12 51.57 8.98
N ALA A 252 -22.88 51.86 8.58
CA ALA A 252 -21.72 51.03 8.84
C ALA A 252 -21.58 50.75 10.35
N HIS A 253 -21.95 49.55 10.78
CA HIS A 253 -21.66 49.12 12.13
C HIS A 253 -20.14 49.06 12.32
N SER A 254 -19.64 49.73 13.36
CA SER A 254 -18.28 49.49 13.84
C SER A 254 -18.16 48.00 14.17
N ARG A 255 -17.34 47.28 13.41
CA ARG A 255 -17.03 45.87 13.73
C ARG A 255 -16.45 45.85 15.14
N ILE A 256 -17.03 45.04 16.00
CA ILE A 256 -16.46 44.74 17.31
C ILE A 256 -15.02 44.24 17.10
N SER A 257 -14.07 44.73 17.88
CA SER A 257 -12.69 44.22 17.80
C SER A 257 -12.65 42.75 18.23
N MET A 258 -11.67 41.98 17.76
CA MET A 258 -11.49 40.58 18.22
C MET A 258 -11.33 40.48 19.74
N ARG A 259 -10.76 41.53 20.35
CA ARG A 259 -10.64 41.66 21.79
C ARG A 259 -12.00 41.83 22.46
N GLU A 260 -12.80 42.79 22.01
CA GLU A 260 -14.14 43.02 22.56
C GLU A 260 -15.07 41.81 22.30
N PHE A 261 -14.95 41.13 21.17
CA PHE A 261 -15.67 39.88 20.90
C PHE A 261 -15.27 38.80 21.90
N ARG A 262 -13.98 38.64 22.21
CA ARG A 262 -13.51 37.68 23.22
C ARG A 262 -13.95 38.05 24.63
N GLU A 263 -13.91 39.32 25.01
CA GLU A 263 -14.31 39.78 26.35
C GLU A 263 -15.83 39.74 26.57
N GLN A 264 -16.64 39.90 25.52
CA GLN A 264 -18.10 40.10 25.65
C GLN A 264 -18.97 38.99 25.04
N LYS A 265 -18.43 38.14 24.16
CA LYS A 265 -19.19 37.15 23.38
C LYS A 265 -18.60 35.74 23.38
N TRP A 266 -17.28 35.58 23.53
CA TRP A 266 -16.63 34.28 23.70
C TRP A 266 -16.60 33.94 25.19
N VAL A 267 -17.30 32.88 25.63
CA VAL A 267 -17.61 32.70 27.06
C VAL A 267 -17.37 31.28 27.56
N GLU A 268 -17.03 31.20 28.84
CA GLU A 268 -17.38 30.11 29.76
C GLU A 268 -18.90 29.85 29.69
N GLY A 269 -19.31 28.63 29.32
CA GLY A 269 -20.71 28.28 28.99
C GLY A 269 -21.10 28.46 27.51
N GLY A 270 -20.17 28.94 26.66
CA GLY A 270 -20.30 28.88 25.20
C GLY A 270 -20.12 27.45 24.68
N ILE A 271 -20.39 27.23 23.38
CA ILE A 271 -20.46 25.88 22.76
C ILE A 271 -19.17 25.04 22.88
N PHE A 272 -18.04 25.67 23.26
CA PHE A 272 -16.74 25.02 23.48
C PHE A 272 -16.14 25.30 24.88
N GLY A 273 -16.85 26.00 25.76
CA GLY A 273 -16.31 26.49 27.04
C GLY A 273 -16.02 25.38 28.07
N ASP A 274 -16.58 24.19 27.86
CA ASP A 274 -16.36 22.98 28.67
C ASP A 274 -15.26 22.06 28.11
N VAL A 275 -14.89 22.22 26.85
CA VAL A 275 -13.94 21.34 26.14
C VAL A 275 -12.58 21.99 25.85
N VAL A 276 -12.45 23.31 25.90
CA VAL A 276 -11.18 24.02 25.65
C VAL A 276 -10.78 24.85 26.86
N ARG A 277 -9.60 24.53 27.44
CA ARG A 277 -8.91 25.39 28.40
C ARG A 277 -8.02 26.37 27.63
N ASP A 278 -8.50 27.59 27.43
CA ASP A 278 -7.78 28.69 26.82
C ASP A 278 -7.19 29.57 27.95
N ASP A 279 -5.94 30.02 27.82
CA ASP A 279 -5.30 30.92 28.80
C ASP A 279 -5.67 32.39 28.56
N TYR A 280 -6.39 32.67 27.47
CA TYR A 280 -6.85 33.99 27.02
C TYR A 280 -5.74 35.01 26.73
N LEU A 281 -4.48 34.59 26.73
CA LEU A 281 -3.31 35.44 26.55
C LEU A 281 -2.57 35.13 25.25
N HIS A 282 -2.65 33.90 24.77
CA HIS A 282 -1.99 33.46 23.55
C HIS A 282 -2.99 33.20 22.41
N VAL A 283 -2.57 33.49 21.18
CA VAL A 283 -3.29 33.14 19.96
C VAL A 283 -2.28 32.52 19.01
N ALA A 284 -2.34 31.20 18.88
CA ALA A 284 -1.59 30.51 17.86
C ALA A 284 -1.93 31.10 16.47
N GLY A 285 -0.91 31.37 15.68
CA GLY A 285 -1.07 31.85 14.31
C GLY A 285 -1.65 30.77 13.38
N LEU A 286 -1.83 31.13 12.11
CA LEU A 286 -2.25 30.18 11.07
C LEU A 286 -1.15 29.18 10.71
N VAL A 287 0.10 29.63 10.77
CA VAL A 287 1.32 28.86 10.55
C VAL A 287 2.17 29.01 11.78
N ASN A 288 2.33 27.91 12.53
CA ASN A 288 2.96 27.92 13.84
C ASN A 288 4.31 27.20 13.83
N THR A 289 5.17 27.60 14.76
CA THR A 289 6.40 26.91 15.13
C THR A 289 6.34 26.50 16.60
N GLY A 290 7.37 25.84 17.13
CA GLY A 290 7.45 25.45 18.54
C GLY A 290 6.33 24.50 18.98
N ASP A 291 5.74 24.78 20.13
CA ASP A 291 4.71 23.95 20.76
C ASP A 291 3.35 24.01 20.04
N ASP A 292 3.08 25.06 19.26
CA ASP A 292 1.81 25.28 18.55
C ASP A 292 1.71 24.54 17.20
N ARG A 293 2.71 23.73 16.85
CA ARG A 293 2.75 22.99 15.59
C ARG A 293 1.78 21.82 15.59
N LEU A 294 1.06 21.66 14.49
CA LEU A 294 0.18 20.50 14.29
C LEU A 294 0.93 19.22 13.91
N LYS A 295 2.14 19.37 13.33
CA LYS A 295 2.93 18.26 12.83
C LYS A 295 4.42 18.46 13.09
N ILE A 296 5.10 17.40 13.48
CA ILE A 296 6.56 17.41 13.74
C ILE A 296 7.23 16.42 12.79
N PRO A 297 8.16 16.86 11.93
CA PRO A 297 8.96 15.95 11.12
C PRO A 297 10.03 15.28 12.00
N ARG A 298 10.08 13.95 11.99
CA ARG A 298 11.07 13.14 12.69
C ARG A 298 11.94 12.40 11.68
N TRP A 299 13.25 12.59 11.77
CA TRP A 299 14.21 11.79 11.00
C TRP A 299 14.35 10.42 11.68
N GLN A 300 14.01 9.37 10.95
CA GLN A 300 13.88 8.00 11.43
C GLN A 300 14.71 7.07 10.54
N ASP A 301 15.99 7.41 10.39
CA ASP A 301 16.92 6.59 9.61
C ASP A 301 17.00 5.16 10.16
N LYS A 302 16.95 4.19 9.24
CA LYS A 302 16.97 2.75 9.55
C LYS A 302 15.85 2.26 10.47
N ARG A 303 14.78 3.05 10.71
CA ARG A 303 13.58 2.57 11.42
C ARG A 303 12.96 1.35 10.73
N PHE A 304 12.97 1.36 9.40
CA PHE A 304 12.48 0.26 8.57
C PHE A 304 13.64 -0.37 7.79
N GLY A 305 13.56 -1.67 7.57
CA GLY A 305 14.47 -2.42 6.72
C GLY A 305 14.24 -2.14 5.24
N ALA A 306 15.31 -2.04 4.47
CA ALA A 306 15.22 -1.97 3.02
C ALA A 306 14.64 -3.30 2.47
N PRO A 307 13.81 -3.27 1.41
CA PRO A 307 13.22 -4.50 0.87
C PRO A 307 14.26 -5.55 0.46
N CYS A 308 15.40 -5.10 -0.08
CA CYS A 308 16.50 -5.99 -0.45
C CYS A 308 17.20 -6.66 0.75
N GLN A 309 17.24 -6.00 1.90
CA GLN A 309 17.81 -6.54 3.13
C GLN A 309 16.83 -7.53 3.78
N VAL A 310 15.56 -7.13 3.95
CA VAL A 310 14.54 -7.96 4.61
C VAL A 310 14.27 -9.24 3.83
N ALA A 311 14.20 -9.16 2.50
CA ALA A 311 14.01 -10.33 1.64
C ALA A 311 15.25 -11.22 1.51
N CYS A 312 16.43 -10.74 1.92
CA CYS A 312 17.64 -11.56 1.93
C CYS A 312 17.60 -12.51 3.14
N PRO A 313 17.71 -13.84 2.93
CA PRO A 313 17.81 -14.77 4.05
C PRO A 313 18.99 -14.45 4.97
N SER A 314 20.14 -14.04 4.40
CA SER A 314 21.34 -13.63 5.15
C SER A 314 21.33 -12.15 5.62
N ASN A 315 20.20 -11.45 5.48
CA ASN A 315 19.99 -10.08 6.00
C ASN A 315 21.06 -9.04 5.58
N ILE A 316 21.62 -9.16 4.36
CA ILE A 316 22.71 -8.30 3.88
C ILE A 316 22.18 -6.87 3.61
N PRO A 317 22.70 -5.81 4.28
CA PRO A 317 22.24 -4.45 4.11
C PRO A 317 22.86 -3.81 2.85
N THR A 318 22.36 -4.19 1.67
CA THR A 318 22.92 -3.74 0.39
C THR A 318 22.82 -2.22 0.20
N GLN A 319 21.79 -1.59 0.75
CA GLN A 319 21.65 -0.13 0.73
C GLN A 319 22.78 0.58 1.50
N ASP A 320 23.23 0.00 2.62
CA ASP A 320 24.37 0.53 3.39
C ASP A 320 25.67 0.37 2.60
N ARG A 321 25.85 -0.79 1.97
CA ARG A 321 26.97 -1.02 1.05
C ARG A 321 27.02 0.02 -0.07
N ILE A 322 25.89 0.32 -0.70
CA ILE A 322 25.83 1.33 -1.77
C ILE A 322 26.05 2.76 -1.22
N ASN A 323 25.60 3.04 0.01
CA ASN A 323 25.90 4.30 0.68
C ASN A 323 27.41 4.49 0.93
N LEU A 324 28.12 3.43 1.34
CA LEU A 324 29.58 3.47 1.45
C LEU A 324 30.24 3.77 0.09
N LEU A 325 29.78 3.10 -0.99
CA LEU A 325 30.26 3.39 -2.34
C LEU A 325 30.03 4.86 -2.75
N ARG A 326 28.87 5.45 -2.40
CA ARG A 326 28.59 6.87 -2.67
C ARG A 326 29.53 7.83 -1.95
N ARG A 327 29.95 7.47 -0.73
CA ARG A 327 30.88 8.26 0.09
C ARG A 327 32.35 8.03 -0.32
N GLY A 328 32.61 7.28 -1.38
CA GLY A 328 33.98 6.94 -1.82
C GLY A 328 34.68 5.90 -0.93
N LYS A 329 33.99 5.32 0.07
CA LYS A 329 34.51 4.30 0.99
C LYS A 329 34.49 2.92 0.34
N TYR A 330 35.23 2.77 -0.76
CA TYR A 330 35.16 1.61 -1.64
C TYR A 330 35.53 0.31 -0.92
N GLU A 331 36.65 0.29 -0.20
CA GLU A 331 37.12 -0.89 0.52
C GLU A 331 36.13 -1.33 1.60
N GLU A 332 35.66 -0.41 2.44
CA GLU A 332 34.64 -0.67 3.46
C GLU A 332 33.36 -1.25 2.83
N ALA A 333 32.93 -0.71 1.69
CA ALA A 333 31.75 -1.17 0.97
C ALA A 333 31.91 -2.61 0.47
N LEU A 334 33.08 -2.95 -0.06
CA LEU A 334 33.34 -4.29 -0.57
C LEU A 334 33.56 -5.31 0.55
N GLN A 335 34.10 -4.90 1.69
CA GLN A 335 34.25 -5.72 2.89
C GLN A 335 32.93 -5.93 3.63
N LEU A 336 31.97 -4.98 3.56
CA LEU A 336 30.71 -5.06 4.31
C LEU A 336 29.96 -6.37 4.09
N VAL A 337 29.89 -6.86 2.85
CA VAL A 337 29.20 -8.12 2.54
C VAL A 337 29.87 -9.35 3.20
N LEU A 338 31.19 -9.30 3.41
CA LEU A 338 31.95 -10.36 4.05
C LEU A 338 31.64 -10.50 5.54
N LYS A 339 31.01 -9.50 6.17
CA LYS A 339 30.48 -9.61 7.53
C LYS A 339 29.23 -10.50 7.61
N TYR A 340 28.58 -10.78 6.49
CA TYR A 340 27.33 -11.55 6.42
C TYR A 340 27.49 -12.87 5.67
N SER A 341 28.30 -12.88 4.61
CA SER A 341 28.50 -14.05 3.76
C SER A 341 29.96 -14.14 3.31
N PRO A 342 30.62 -15.30 3.45
CA PRO A 342 31.93 -15.52 2.85
C PRO A 342 31.88 -15.76 1.33
N PHE A 343 30.67 -15.81 0.74
CA PHE A 343 30.42 -16.15 -0.67
C PHE A 343 29.77 -15.03 -1.51
N PRO A 344 30.24 -13.77 -1.47
CA PRO A 344 29.64 -12.69 -2.25
C PRO A 344 29.71 -12.89 -3.76
N ALA A 345 30.77 -13.48 -4.29
CA ALA A 345 30.91 -13.71 -5.73
C ALA A 345 30.23 -15.01 -6.15
N SER A 346 30.58 -16.14 -5.56
CA SER A 346 30.04 -17.45 -5.96
C SER A 346 28.51 -17.52 -5.78
N VAL A 347 27.99 -17.04 -4.65
CA VAL A 347 26.55 -17.11 -4.35
C VAL A 347 25.83 -15.85 -4.82
N CYS A 348 26.11 -14.67 -4.27
CA CYS A 348 25.35 -13.46 -4.65
C CYS A 348 25.62 -13.03 -6.10
N GLY A 349 26.82 -13.31 -6.62
CA GLY A 349 27.24 -12.97 -7.99
C GLY A 349 26.65 -13.88 -9.07
N GLU A 350 26.52 -15.18 -8.79
CA GLU A 350 26.29 -16.19 -9.84
C GLU A 350 25.01 -17.03 -9.62
N VAL A 351 24.88 -17.75 -8.49
CA VAL A 351 23.86 -18.80 -8.34
C VAL A 351 22.64 -18.43 -7.50
N CYS A 352 22.71 -17.34 -6.72
CA CYS A 352 21.57 -16.88 -5.93
C CYS A 352 20.41 -16.48 -6.87
N PRO A 353 19.18 -16.89 -6.57
CA PRO A 353 18.01 -16.41 -7.32
C PRO A 353 17.68 -14.94 -7.04
N ASN A 354 18.39 -14.31 -6.10
CA ASN A 354 18.30 -12.89 -5.75
C ASN A 354 16.87 -12.44 -5.37
N PRO A 355 16.25 -13.02 -4.32
CA PRO A 355 14.94 -12.55 -3.82
C PRO A 355 14.97 -11.06 -3.40
N CYS A 356 16.16 -10.56 -3.05
CA CYS A 356 16.41 -9.15 -2.80
C CYS A 356 16.20 -8.25 -4.04
N MET A 357 16.40 -8.78 -5.26
CA MET A 357 16.08 -8.09 -6.51
C MET A 357 14.58 -8.11 -6.79
N ASP A 358 13.89 -9.21 -6.48
CA ASP A 358 12.44 -9.34 -6.63
C ASP A 358 11.67 -8.44 -5.65
N ALA A 359 12.26 -8.14 -4.48
CA ALA A 359 11.70 -7.19 -3.52
C ALA A 359 12.13 -5.72 -3.80
N CYS A 360 13.11 -5.49 -4.67
CA CYS A 360 13.74 -4.18 -4.83
C CYS A 360 12.76 -3.12 -5.34
N SER A 361 12.58 -2.01 -4.62
CA SER A 361 11.71 -0.89 -5.05
C SER A 361 12.12 -0.29 -6.41
N ARG A 362 13.38 -0.43 -6.82
CA ARG A 362 13.88 0.09 -8.10
C ARG A 362 13.21 -0.57 -9.31
N GLN A 363 12.67 -1.78 -9.16
CA GLN A 363 11.94 -2.47 -10.22
C GLN A 363 10.69 -1.71 -10.70
N TYR A 364 10.13 -0.82 -9.88
CA TYR A 364 8.99 0.02 -10.24
C TYR A 364 9.40 1.27 -11.04
N VAL A 365 10.70 1.57 -11.12
CA VAL A 365 11.26 2.66 -11.94
C VAL A 365 11.85 2.09 -13.23
N ASP A 366 12.76 1.11 -13.12
CA ASP A 366 13.37 0.44 -14.28
C ASP A 366 13.73 -1.03 -13.99
N LYS A 367 15.01 -1.37 -13.77
CA LYS A 367 15.49 -2.71 -13.39
C LYS A 367 15.88 -2.71 -11.92
N SER A 368 15.75 -3.83 -11.22
CA SER A 368 16.31 -3.96 -9.87
C SER A 368 17.81 -3.64 -9.84
N VAL A 369 18.31 -3.31 -8.65
CA VAL A 369 19.76 -3.16 -8.40
C VAL A 369 20.44 -4.50 -8.72
N SER A 370 21.54 -4.45 -9.47
CA SER A 370 22.29 -5.62 -9.91
C SER A 370 23.11 -6.21 -8.76
N MET A 371 22.51 -7.15 -8.05
CA MET A 371 23.17 -7.91 -6.97
C MET A 371 24.32 -8.75 -7.51
N ALA A 372 24.17 -9.28 -8.71
CA ALA A 372 25.21 -10.05 -9.39
C ALA A 372 26.49 -9.23 -9.63
N ALA A 373 26.33 -8.00 -10.14
CA ALA A 373 27.46 -7.11 -10.38
C ALA A 373 28.13 -6.69 -9.06
N LEU A 374 27.32 -6.34 -8.04
CA LEU A 374 27.84 -6.01 -6.70
C LEU A 374 28.55 -7.21 -6.06
N GLY A 375 28.00 -8.42 -6.14
CA GLY A 375 28.62 -9.63 -5.58
C GLY A 375 30.03 -9.88 -6.12
N ARG A 376 30.18 -9.79 -7.46
CA ARG A 376 31.48 -9.97 -8.14
C ARG A 376 32.54 -8.96 -7.74
N LEU A 377 32.17 -7.73 -7.38
CA LEU A 377 33.15 -6.74 -6.90
C LEU A 377 33.91 -7.21 -5.65
N SER A 378 33.29 -8.07 -4.82
CA SER A 378 33.89 -8.56 -3.59
C SER A 378 34.64 -9.89 -3.73
N ARG A 379 34.86 -10.38 -4.96
CA ARG A 379 35.51 -11.68 -5.20
C ARG A 379 36.89 -11.75 -4.57
N ASP A 380 37.73 -10.76 -4.84
CA ASP A 380 39.17 -10.76 -4.50
C ASP A 380 39.48 -9.84 -3.30
N VAL A 381 38.47 -9.54 -2.49
CA VAL A 381 38.61 -8.68 -1.30
C VAL A 381 39.17 -9.48 -0.14
N ALA A 382 40.09 -8.85 0.60
CA ALA A 382 40.69 -9.41 1.80
C ALA A 382 39.64 -9.69 2.89
N PRO A 383 39.85 -10.72 3.73
CA PRO A 383 38.98 -10.95 4.87
C PRO A 383 38.99 -9.76 5.84
N PRO A 384 37.88 -9.47 6.54
CA PRO A 384 37.91 -8.59 7.70
C PRO A 384 38.87 -9.12 8.78
N GLU A 385 39.44 -8.23 9.59
CA GLU A 385 40.27 -8.64 10.71
C GLU A 385 39.42 -9.40 11.76
N PRO A 386 39.85 -10.61 12.18
CA PRO A 386 39.20 -11.33 13.27
C PRO A 386 39.31 -10.59 14.61
N ALA A 387 38.30 -10.76 15.46
CA ALA A 387 38.38 -10.36 16.86
C ALA A 387 39.48 -11.15 17.61
N PRO A 388 39.98 -10.62 18.76
CA PRO A 388 40.94 -11.33 19.60
C PRO A 388 40.48 -12.73 20.00
N ASP A 389 41.42 -13.65 20.13
CA ASP A 389 41.12 -15.04 20.48
C ASP A 389 40.42 -15.14 21.84
N THR A 390 39.27 -15.80 21.84
CA THR A 390 38.38 -15.96 23.00
C THR A 390 38.71 -17.19 23.86
N GLY A 391 39.55 -18.09 23.34
CA GLY A 391 39.84 -19.40 23.94
C GLY A 391 38.72 -20.44 23.78
N LYS A 392 37.59 -20.09 23.17
CA LYS A 392 36.47 -21.01 22.90
C LYS A 392 36.66 -21.80 21.62
N LYS A 393 36.18 -23.04 21.62
CA LYS A 393 36.27 -24.00 20.50
C LYS A 393 34.89 -24.35 19.96
N VAL A 394 34.72 -24.22 18.65
CA VAL A 394 33.47 -24.58 17.94
C VAL A 394 33.76 -25.66 16.91
N ALA A 395 32.96 -26.73 16.92
CA ALA A 395 33.00 -27.74 15.86
C ALA A 395 31.89 -27.50 14.84
N VAL A 396 32.20 -27.66 13.56
CA VAL A 396 31.22 -27.58 12.48
C VAL A 396 31.24 -28.89 11.69
N ILE A 397 30.11 -29.58 11.64
CA ILE A 397 29.97 -30.84 10.92
C ILE A 397 29.37 -30.55 9.55
N GLY A 398 30.17 -30.69 8.48
CA GLY A 398 29.81 -30.37 7.10
C GLY A 398 30.50 -29.09 6.59
N GLY A 399 31.28 -29.22 5.52
CA GLY A 399 31.99 -28.13 4.84
C GLY A 399 31.22 -27.53 3.67
N GLY A 400 29.88 -27.56 3.71
CA GLY A 400 29.01 -26.89 2.75
C GLY A 400 28.89 -25.38 2.97
N PRO A 401 28.03 -24.67 2.20
CA PRO A 401 27.89 -23.22 2.30
C PRO A 401 27.47 -22.74 3.70
N GLY A 402 26.57 -23.46 4.38
CA GLY A 402 26.15 -23.12 5.74
C GLY A 402 27.25 -23.34 6.77
N GLY A 403 27.92 -24.49 6.73
CA GLY A 403 29.02 -24.81 7.64
C GLY A 403 30.23 -23.90 7.45
N LEU A 404 30.60 -23.60 6.21
CA LEU A 404 31.67 -22.64 5.91
C LEU A 404 31.29 -21.20 6.32
N SER A 405 30.01 -20.83 6.24
CA SER A 405 29.52 -19.55 6.81
C SER A 405 29.66 -19.53 8.33
N ALA A 406 29.24 -20.59 9.02
CA ALA A 406 29.42 -20.71 10.47
C ALA A 406 30.90 -20.66 10.87
N ALA A 407 31.77 -21.39 10.17
CA ALA A 407 33.20 -21.38 10.45
C ALA A 407 33.85 -20.01 10.22
N TRP A 408 33.47 -19.33 9.14
CA TRP A 408 33.88 -17.96 8.85
C TRP A 408 33.50 -17.00 9.99
N GLN A 409 32.23 -17.05 10.42
CA GLN A 409 31.70 -16.16 11.45
C GLN A 409 32.29 -16.47 12.84
N ALA A 410 32.49 -17.75 13.16
CA ALA A 410 33.13 -18.18 14.40
C ALA A 410 34.56 -17.65 14.48
N ARG A 411 35.32 -17.80 13.38
CA ARG A 411 36.70 -17.33 13.31
C ARG A 411 36.79 -15.80 13.40
N LEU A 412 35.91 -15.07 12.71
CA LEU A 412 35.81 -13.61 12.82
C LEU A 412 35.45 -13.14 14.24
N SER A 413 34.68 -13.94 14.99
CA SER A 413 34.35 -13.67 16.40
C SER A 413 35.46 -14.03 17.38
N GLY A 414 36.62 -14.50 16.89
CA GLY A 414 37.77 -14.88 17.73
C GLY A 414 37.68 -16.29 18.32
N HIS A 415 36.80 -17.16 17.81
CA HIS A 415 36.72 -18.56 18.23
C HIS A 415 37.65 -19.44 17.40
N GLN A 416 38.21 -20.47 18.04
CA GLN A 416 38.86 -21.56 17.32
C GLN A 416 37.78 -22.44 16.71
N VAL A 417 37.93 -22.79 15.42
CA VAL A 417 36.91 -23.56 14.72
C VAL A 417 37.52 -24.68 13.88
N THR A 418 36.93 -25.87 14.00
CA THR A 418 37.27 -27.04 13.20
C THR A 418 36.06 -27.49 12.39
N VAL A 419 36.23 -27.61 11.07
CA VAL A 419 35.23 -28.12 10.14
C VAL A 419 35.54 -29.59 9.83
N PHE A 420 34.59 -30.47 10.09
CA PHE A 420 34.65 -31.89 9.76
C PHE A 420 33.88 -32.13 8.45
N GLU A 421 34.58 -32.45 7.38
CA GLU A 421 34.02 -32.67 6.05
C GLU A 421 34.21 -34.14 5.65
N ALA A 422 33.12 -34.81 5.28
CA ALA A 422 33.13 -36.21 4.87
C ALA A 422 33.83 -36.41 3.52
N ASP A 423 33.70 -35.43 2.63
CA ASP A 423 34.30 -35.46 1.30
C ASP A 423 35.77 -35.02 1.29
N LYS A 424 36.44 -35.24 0.16
CA LYS A 424 37.85 -34.86 -0.06
C LYS A 424 38.11 -33.35 -0.06
N GLU A 425 37.07 -32.54 -0.30
CA GLU A 425 37.15 -31.10 -0.43
C GLU A 425 35.88 -30.43 0.10
N VAL A 426 36.05 -29.25 0.68
CA VAL A 426 34.93 -28.40 1.13
C VAL A 426 34.26 -27.67 -0.05
N GLY A 427 33.05 -27.17 0.21
CA GLY A 427 32.17 -26.48 -0.74
C GLY A 427 30.78 -27.11 -0.83
N GLY A 428 30.62 -28.35 -0.36
CA GLY A 428 29.36 -29.08 -0.38
C GLY A 428 28.67 -29.02 -1.76
N LYS A 429 27.35 -28.79 -1.77
CA LYS A 429 26.56 -28.71 -3.03
C LYS A 429 27.05 -27.63 -4.00
N LEU A 430 27.69 -26.54 -3.54
CA LEU A 430 28.27 -25.53 -4.44
C LEU A 430 29.33 -26.15 -5.37
N ARG A 431 30.22 -26.96 -4.82
CA ARG A 431 31.27 -27.67 -5.56
C ARG A 431 30.72 -28.92 -6.26
N GLN A 432 29.92 -29.68 -5.54
CA GLN A 432 29.57 -31.05 -5.92
C GLN A 432 28.47 -31.13 -6.96
N VAL A 433 27.54 -30.17 -7.02
CA VAL A 433 26.27 -30.37 -7.73
C VAL A 433 25.99 -29.28 -8.75
N ILE A 434 26.31 -28.02 -8.44
CA ILE A 434 25.96 -26.89 -9.31
C ILE A 434 26.83 -26.92 -10.58
N PRO A 435 26.24 -26.87 -11.79
CA PRO A 435 27.02 -26.89 -13.03
C PRO A 435 28.03 -25.74 -13.12
N THR A 436 29.23 -26.00 -13.66
CA THR A 436 30.30 -25.01 -13.82
C THR A 436 29.93 -23.83 -14.74
N GLU A 437 28.97 -24.03 -15.64
CA GLU A 437 28.40 -22.96 -16.49
C GLU A 437 27.61 -21.93 -15.66
N ARG A 438 26.99 -22.35 -14.56
CA ARG A 438 26.28 -21.48 -13.62
C ARG A 438 27.19 -20.96 -12.52
N LEU A 439 28.19 -21.74 -12.12
CA LEU A 439 29.15 -21.38 -11.07
C LEU A 439 30.59 -21.55 -11.57
N PRO A 440 31.25 -20.46 -12.01
CA PRO A 440 32.65 -20.51 -12.39
C PRO A 440 33.53 -21.01 -11.24
N GLU A 441 34.37 -22.01 -11.51
CA GLU A 441 35.24 -22.64 -10.51
C GLU A 441 36.16 -21.62 -9.81
N ASP A 442 36.70 -20.67 -10.57
CA ASP A 442 37.58 -19.62 -10.04
C ASP A 442 36.90 -18.74 -8.98
N SER A 443 35.61 -18.46 -9.13
CA SER A 443 34.84 -17.69 -8.16
C SER A 443 34.75 -18.44 -6.84
N LEU A 444 34.39 -19.73 -6.85
CA LEU A 444 34.29 -20.53 -5.63
C LEU A 444 35.67 -20.78 -5.00
N GLN A 445 36.69 -21.06 -5.81
CA GLN A 445 38.05 -21.31 -5.33
C GLN A 445 38.70 -20.10 -4.68
N SER A 446 38.47 -18.88 -5.21
CA SER A 446 38.95 -17.64 -4.57
C SER A 446 38.39 -17.52 -3.15
N GLU A 447 37.10 -17.77 -2.98
CA GLU A 447 36.41 -17.61 -1.69
C GLU A 447 36.75 -18.73 -0.70
N ILE A 448 36.88 -19.98 -1.15
CA ILE A 448 37.36 -21.09 -0.31
C ILE A 448 38.79 -20.82 0.17
N ARG A 449 39.68 -20.31 -0.69
CA ARG A 449 41.04 -19.92 -0.29
C ARG A 449 41.03 -18.84 0.78
N ARG A 450 40.15 -17.84 0.64
CA ARG A 450 39.97 -16.78 1.65
C ARG A 450 39.52 -17.34 2.99
N ILE A 451 38.57 -18.29 3.01
CA ILE A 451 38.12 -18.94 4.26
C ILE A 451 39.26 -19.71 4.92
N LYS A 452 40.03 -20.49 4.15
CA LYS A 452 41.21 -21.22 4.65
C LYS A 452 42.27 -20.27 5.22
N ALA A 453 42.54 -19.15 4.53
CA ALA A 453 43.51 -18.16 4.96
C ALA A 453 43.15 -17.45 6.28
N LEU A 454 41.86 -17.45 6.68
CA LEU A 454 41.40 -16.88 7.95
C LEU A 454 41.84 -17.73 9.17
N GLY A 455 42.33 -18.95 8.97
CA GLY A 455 42.76 -19.85 10.04
C GLY A 455 41.65 -20.79 10.53
N VAL A 456 40.74 -21.18 9.65
CA VAL A 456 39.77 -22.27 9.91
C VAL A 456 40.48 -23.61 9.76
N ASP A 457 40.44 -24.47 10.79
CA ASP A 457 40.94 -25.86 10.69
C ASP A 457 39.92 -26.70 9.91
N ILE A 458 40.36 -27.39 8.86
CA ILE A 458 39.48 -28.16 7.99
C ILE A 458 39.99 -29.59 7.89
N ARG A 459 39.21 -30.53 8.43
CA ARG A 459 39.45 -31.97 8.40
C ARG A 459 38.55 -32.62 7.35
N VAL A 460 39.09 -32.82 6.16
CA VAL A 460 38.45 -33.53 5.05
C VAL A 460 38.52 -35.05 5.22
N ASN A 461 37.77 -35.81 4.43
CA ASN A 461 37.66 -37.28 4.52
C ASN A 461 37.32 -37.77 5.94
N THR A 462 36.56 -36.99 6.69
CA THR A 462 36.20 -37.26 8.08
C THR A 462 34.68 -37.37 8.23
N PRO A 463 34.06 -38.46 7.74
CA PRO A 463 32.66 -38.72 7.99
C PRO A 463 32.44 -38.89 9.50
N VAL A 464 31.44 -38.21 10.05
CA VAL A 464 31.13 -38.26 11.48
C VAL A 464 30.12 -39.37 11.74
N ASP A 465 30.55 -40.38 12.51
CA ASP A 465 29.70 -41.42 13.09
C ASP A 465 29.31 -41.06 14.53
N ALA A 466 28.55 -41.93 15.19
CA ALA A 466 28.06 -41.69 16.54
C ALA A 466 29.19 -41.54 17.58
N ASP A 467 30.26 -42.34 17.46
CA ASP A 467 31.37 -42.32 18.41
C ASP A 467 32.20 -41.03 18.26
N LEU A 468 32.50 -40.63 17.02
CA LEU A 468 33.18 -39.38 16.75
C LEU A 468 32.31 -38.17 17.11
N PHE A 469 30.99 -38.25 16.90
CA PHE A 469 30.07 -37.18 17.30
C PHE A 469 30.12 -36.91 18.81
N GLU A 470 30.08 -37.97 19.63
CA GLU A 470 30.16 -37.81 21.09
C GLU A 470 31.55 -37.31 21.54
N GLN A 471 32.63 -37.70 20.88
CA GLN A 471 33.96 -37.12 21.11
C GLN A 471 33.97 -35.62 20.83
N ILE A 472 33.44 -35.20 19.68
CA ILE A 472 33.32 -33.79 19.29
C ILE A 472 32.52 -33.01 20.33
N ARG A 473 31.43 -33.57 20.85
CA ARG A 473 30.62 -32.90 21.88
C ARG A 473 31.35 -32.66 23.19
N VAL A 474 32.31 -33.53 23.54
CA VAL A 474 33.10 -33.39 24.76
C VAL A 474 34.27 -32.42 24.57
N GLU A 475 34.89 -32.41 23.39
CA GLU A 475 36.10 -31.62 23.11
C GLU A 475 35.84 -30.13 22.78
N TYR A 476 34.64 -29.79 22.30
CA TYR A 476 34.31 -28.45 21.83
C TYR A 476 33.23 -27.80 22.71
N ASP A 477 33.31 -26.49 22.90
CA ASP A 477 32.34 -25.73 23.70
C ASP A 477 30.96 -25.61 23.02
N ALA A 478 30.90 -25.73 21.69
CA ALA A 478 29.67 -25.74 20.91
C ALA A 478 29.83 -26.54 19.60
N VAL A 479 28.73 -27.07 19.08
CA VAL A 479 28.70 -27.86 17.83
C VAL A 479 27.64 -27.30 16.88
N VAL A 480 27.98 -27.16 15.60
CA VAL A 480 27.07 -26.77 14.51
C VAL A 480 26.94 -27.91 13.51
N ILE A 481 25.75 -28.48 13.39
CA ILE A 481 25.40 -29.54 12.45
C ILE A 481 24.93 -28.92 11.12
N ALA A 482 25.80 -29.00 10.11
CA ALA A 482 25.63 -28.44 8.78
C ALA A 482 25.88 -29.47 7.67
N SER A 483 25.66 -30.77 7.95
CA SER A 483 25.93 -31.89 7.03
C SER A 483 25.08 -31.90 5.76
N GLY A 484 24.04 -31.07 5.70
CA GLY A 484 23.17 -30.92 4.53
C GLY A 484 22.32 -32.16 4.22
N ALA A 485 21.52 -32.06 3.16
CA ALA A 485 20.70 -33.17 2.68
C ALA A 485 21.31 -33.81 1.43
N HIS A 486 21.82 -35.03 1.57
CA HIS A 486 22.52 -35.76 0.50
C HIS A 486 21.84 -37.08 0.10
N ASN A 487 20.79 -37.51 0.82
CA ASN A 487 20.08 -38.76 0.53
C ASN A 487 18.84 -38.48 -0.33
N PRO A 488 18.77 -38.89 -1.60
CA PRO A 488 17.64 -38.61 -2.47
C PRO A 488 16.36 -39.30 -1.99
N VAL A 489 15.24 -38.59 -2.04
CA VAL A 489 13.92 -39.16 -1.78
C VAL A 489 13.48 -40.00 -2.97
N VAL A 490 13.17 -41.28 -2.74
CA VAL A 490 12.70 -42.22 -3.76
C VAL A 490 11.29 -42.70 -3.38
N ILE A 491 10.36 -42.62 -4.32
CA ILE A 491 8.98 -43.10 -4.13
C ILE A 491 8.94 -44.60 -4.47
N PRO A 492 8.35 -45.45 -3.61
CA PRO A 492 8.30 -46.90 -3.85
C PRO A 492 7.14 -47.25 -4.79
N PHE A 493 7.36 -47.12 -6.10
CA PHE A 493 6.48 -47.64 -7.15
C PHE A 493 7.15 -48.78 -7.92
N PRO A 494 6.42 -49.65 -8.64
CA PRO A 494 7.02 -50.71 -9.44
C PRO A 494 8.02 -50.14 -10.47
N GLY A 495 9.27 -50.64 -10.48
CA GLY A 495 10.33 -50.14 -11.35
C GLY A 495 11.17 -49.00 -10.78
N HIS A 496 10.94 -48.55 -9.55
CA HIS A 496 11.72 -47.47 -8.92
C HIS A 496 13.23 -47.78 -8.79
N GLU A 497 13.62 -49.06 -8.79
CA GLU A 497 15.00 -49.52 -8.80
C GLU A 497 15.76 -49.14 -10.08
N ARG A 498 15.05 -48.83 -11.16
CA ARG A 498 15.61 -48.37 -12.45
C ARG A 498 15.92 -46.88 -12.47
N LEU A 499 15.52 -46.13 -11.44
CA LEU A 499 15.69 -44.68 -11.41
C LEU A 499 17.16 -44.30 -11.18
N ILE A 500 17.65 -43.39 -12.01
CA ILE A 500 18.89 -42.68 -11.73
C ILE A 500 18.61 -41.61 -10.68
N LYS A 501 19.42 -41.55 -9.64
CA LYS A 501 19.32 -40.52 -8.59
C LYS A 501 19.93 -39.22 -9.12
N GLY A 502 19.14 -38.15 -9.23
CA GLY A 502 19.55 -36.88 -9.83
C GLY A 502 20.78 -36.24 -9.18
N LEU A 503 20.83 -36.21 -7.84
CA LEU A 503 21.97 -35.67 -7.10
C LEU A 503 23.29 -36.39 -7.44
N GLU A 504 23.26 -37.72 -7.45
CA GLU A 504 24.44 -38.55 -7.74
C GLU A 504 24.85 -38.43 -9.21
N PHE A 505 23.89 -38.26 -10.12
CA PHE A 505 24.16 -37.97 -11.52
C PHE A 505 24.91 -36.65 -11.69
N LEU A 506 24.44 -35.56 -11.07
CA LEU A 506 25.10 -34.25 -11.10
C LEU A 506 26.49 -34.29 -10.46
N LYS A 507 26.65 -34.98 -9.31
CA LYS A 507 27.96 -35.19 -8.68
C LYS A 507 28.98 -35.84 -9.62
N LYS A 508 28.57 -36.86 -10.38
CA LYS A 508 29.45 -37.52 -11.36
C LYS A 508 29.88 -36.55 -12.46
N ILE A 509 28.94 -35.77 -13.02
CA ILE A 509 29.23 -34.77 -14.04
C ILE A 509 30.25 -33.75 -13.53
N ASN A 510 30.01 -33.17 -12.34
CA ASN A 510 30.89 -32.17 -11.75
C ASN A 510 32.26 -32.73 -11.35
N ALA A 511 32.36 -34.01 -11.02
CA ALA A 511 33.63 -34.70 -10.80
C ALA A 511 34.43 -34.94 -12.10
N GLY A 512 33.95 -34.43 -13.25
CA GLY A 512 34.55 -34.63 -14.57
C GLY A 512 34.26 -36.00 -15.19
N GLN A 513 33.36 -36.79 -14.58
CA GLN A 513 32.93 -38.05 -15.15
C GLN A 513 31.90 -37.79 -16.24
N LYS A 514 31.84 -38.68 -17.23
CA LYS A 514 30.83 -38.64 -18.30
C LYS A 514 29.86 -39.79 -18.10
N PRO A 515 28.90 -39.70 -17.15
CA PRO A 515 27.92 -40.75 -16.95
C PRO A 515 27.17 -41.01 -18.26
N LYS A 516 27.03 -42.29 -18.63
CA LYS A 516 26.26 -42.67 -19.82
C LYS A 516 24.79 -42.35 -19.58
N ILE A 517 24.16 -41.74 -20.58
CA ILE A 517 22.73 -41.46 -20.62
C ILE A 517 22.19 -41.83 -22.01
N GLY A 518 20.95 -42.30 -22.08
CA GLY A 518 20.24 -42.57 -23.32
C GLY A 518 19.81 -41.30 -24.05
N LYS A 519 19.17 -41.48 -25.21
CA LYS A 519 18.75 -40.38 -26.09
C LYS A 519 17.46 -39.73 -25.60
N ARG A 520 16.55 -40.52 -25.01
CA ARG A 520 15.27 -40.06 -24.45
C ARG A 520 15.33 -40.15 -22.93
N VAL A 521 15.19 -39.02 -22.25
CA VAL A 521 15.30 -38.94 -20.78
C VAL A 521 14.05 -38.33 -20.19
N VAL A 522 13.52 -38.96 -19.14
CA VAL A 522 12.45 -38.39 -18.32
C VAL A 522 13.01 -38.00 -16.95
N VAL A 523 12.75 -36.77 -16.52
CA VAL A 523 13.15 -36.26 -15.21
C VAL A 523 11.92 -36.09 -14.34
N ILE A 524 11.83 -36.84 -13.23
CA ILE A 524 10.78 -36.72 -12.23
C ILE A 524 11.16 -35.61 -11.26
N GLY A 525 10.43 -34.50 -11.31
CA GLY A 525 10.63 -33.28 -10.53
C GLY A 525 11.02 -32.09 -11.40
N ALA A 526 10.25 -31.00 -11.35
CA ALA A 526 10.48 -29.77 -12.11
C ALA A 526 10.85 -28.57 -11.21
N GLY A 527 11.60 -28.84 -10.13
CA GLY A 527 12.27 -27.82 -9.31
C GLY A 527 13.62 -27.39 -9.91
N ASN A 528 14.34 -26.48 -9.24
CA ASN A 528 15.65 -26.00 -9.73
C ASN A 528 16.65 -27.14 -9.95
N ALA A 529 16.74 -28.08 -8.99
CA ALA A 529 17.58 -29.27 -9.14
C ALA A 529 17.14 -30.15 -10.32
N GLY A 530 15.83 -30.25 -10.58
CA GLY A 530 15.30 -30.95 -11.74
C GLY A 530 15.71 -30.30 -13.06
N MET A 531 15.72 -28.97 -13.12
CA MET A 531 16.21 -28.24 -14.31
C MET A 531 17.72 -28.46 -14.51
N ASP A 532 18.52 -28.43 -13.43
CA ASP A 532 19.95 -28.75 -13.52
C ASP A 532 20.19 -30.18 -14.00
N VAL A 533 19.38 -31.15 -13.57
CA VAL A 533 19.40 -32.53 -14.08
C VAL A 533 19.07 -32.57 -15.58
N CYS A 534 18.07 -31.82 -16.04
CA CYS A 534 17.74 -31.73 -17.46
C CYS A 534 18.92 -31.19 -18.28
N LEU A 535 19.54 -30.09 -17.84
CA LEU A 535 20.71 -29.50 -18.50
C LEU A 535 21.90 -30.47 -18.49
N GLY A 536 22.13 -31.17 -17.37
CA GLY A 536 23.14 -32.21 -17.25
C GLY A 536 22.90 -33.38 -18.21
N ALA A 537 21.64 -33.80 -18.40
CA ALA A 537 21.28 -34.84 -19.35
C ALA A 537 21.59 -34.42 -20.80
N TYR A 538 21.24 -33.20 -21.19
CA TYR A 538 21.62 -32.64 -22.50
C TYR A 538 23.13 -32.57 -22.67
N ALA A 539 23.87 -32.10 -21.66
CA ALA A 539 25.32 -32.02 -21.70
C ALA A 539 25.98 -33.40 -21.88
N MET A 540 25.34 -34.47 -21.38
CA MET A 540 25.81 -35.85 -21.53
C MET A 540 25.32 -36.55 -22.82
N GLY A 541 24.57 -35.85 -23.67
CA GLY A 541 24.20 -36.33 -25.01
C GLY A 541 22.75 -36.77 -25.19
N ALA A 542 21.84 -36.45 -24.25
CA ALA A 542 20.41 -36.66 -24.46
C ALA A 542 19.89 -35.80 -25.63
N GLU A 543 19.01 -36.36 -26.46
CA GLU A 543 18.39 -35.67 -27.60
C GLU A 543 17.00 -35.11 -27.23
N LYS A 544 16.27 -35.81 -26.36
CA LYS A 544 14.94 -35.42 -25.90
C LYS A 544 14.83 -35.56 -24.38
N VAL A 545 14.56 -34.47 -23.69
CA VAL A 545 14.38 -34.45 -22.23
C VAL A 545 12.98 -33.96 -21.88
N ILE A 546 12.24 -34.72 -21.08
CA ILE A 546 10.92 -34.34 -20.56
C ILE A 546 10.99 -34.29 -19.04
N ALA A 547 10.78 -33.11 -18.45
CA ALA A 547 10.58 -32.97 -17.01
C ALA A 547 9.10 -33.13 -16.68
N ILE A 548 8.78 -33.92 -15.66
CA ILE A 548 7.41 -34.13 -15.17
C ILE A 548 7.28 -33.73 -13.71
N ASP A 549 6.13 -33.19 -13.32
CA ASP A 549 5.85 -32.84 -11.92
C ASP A 549 4.36 -33.02 -11.60
N ILE A 550 4.04 -33.35 -10.35
CA ILE A 550 2.66 -33.48 -9.85
C ILE A 550 2.01 -32.11 -9.61
N GLN A 551 2.84 -31.08 -9.44
CA GLN A 551 2.42 -29.70 -9.19
C GLN A 551 3.01 -28.75 -10.23
N ARG A 552 2.58 -27.50 -10.19
CA ARG A 552 3.18 -26.45 -11.01
C ARG A 552 4.71 -26.40 -10.77
N PRO A 553 5.56 -26.34 -11.81
CA PRO A 553 7.01 -26.32 -11.67
C PRO A 553 7.48 -25.27 -10.67
N ALA A 554 8.27 -25.71 -9.69
CA ALA A 554 8.82 -24.86 -8.63
C ALA A 554 10.14 -24.18 -9.04
N ALA A 555 10.70 -24.52 -10.21
CA ALA A 555 11.90 -23.92 -10.74
C ALA A 555 11.70 -22.44 -11.10
N PHE A 556 12.78 -21.65 -11.00
CA PHE A 556 12.75 -20.26 -11.45
C PHE A 556 12.56 -20.16 -12.96
N LYS A 557 11.89 -19.10 -13.40
CA LYS A 557 11.59 -18.87 -14.83
C LYS A 557 12.83 -18.95 -15.72
N LYS A 558 13.96 -18.38 -15.27
CA LYS A 558 15.24 -18.42 -16.01
C LYS A 558 15.70 -19.85 -16.30
N GLU A 559 15.57 -20.75 -15.32
CA GLU A 559 16.00 -22.16 -15.47
C GLU A 559 15.04 -22.92 -16.39
N ILE A 560 13.73 -22.67 -16.27
CA ILE A 560 12.71 -23.22 -17.16
C ILE A 560 12.95 -22.78 -18.61
N ASP A 561 13.20 -21.48 -18.83
CA ASP A 561 13.43 -20.92 -20.16
C ASP A 561 14.71 -21.51 -20.80
N HIS A 562 15.74 -21.82 -20.00
CA HIS A 562 16.97 -22.46 -20.47
C HIS A 562 16.71 -23.89 -20.97
N VAL A 563 16.00 -24.71 -20.20
CA VAL A 563 15.65 -26.08 -20.62
C VAL A 563 14.79 -26.08 -21.88
N LYS A 564 13.81 -25.16 -21.98
CA LYS A 564 12.98 -25.01 -23.18
C LYS A 564 13.76 -24.57 -24.41
N ALA A 565 14.77 -23.72 -24.25
CA ALA A 565 15.62 -23.28 -25.36
C ALA A 565 16.44 -24.43 -25.98
N LEU A 566 16.72 -25.49 -25.20
CA LEU A 566 17.35 -26.72 -25.67
C LEU A 566 16.35 -27.74 -26.24
N GLY A 567 15.06 -27.38 -26.35
CA GLY A 567 13.99 -28.26 -26.84
C GLY A 567 13.36 -29.14 -25.76
N GLY A 568 13.66 -28.90 -24.48
CA GLY A 568 13.11 -29.66 -23.36
C GLY A 568 11.62 -29.36 -23.12
N GLU A 569 10.87 -30.41 -22.79
CA GLU A 569 9.43 -30.31 -22.47
C GLU A 569 9.21 -30.38 -20.95
N ILE A 570 8.25 -29.63 -20.43
CA ILE A 570 7.84 -29.70 -19.02
C ILE A 570 6.35 -29.98 -18.94
N ARG A 571 5.96 -31.11 -18.33
CA ARG A 571 4.56 -31.55 -18.19
C ARG A 571 4.12 -31.58 -16.73
N TRP A 572 2.94 -31.04 -16.46
CA TRP A 572 2.29 -31.08 -15.14
C TRP A 572 0.79 -30.81 -15.29
N PRO A 573 -0.07 -31.33 -14.39
CA PRO A 573 0.26 -32.34 -13.38
C PRO A 573 0.43 -33.73 -14.03
N VAL A 574 1.47 -34.47 -13.65
CA VAL A 574 1.72 -35.85 -14.11
C VAL A 574 2.08 -36.73 -12.92
N PHE A 575 1.36 -37.84 -12.75
CA PHE A 575 1.60 -38.82 -11.69
C PHE A 575 2.18 -40.11 -12.26
N THR A 576 3.31 -40.56 -11.72
CA THR A 576 3.95 -41.82 -12.11
C THR A 576 3.22 -43.03 -11.51
N GLU A 577 2.92 -44.03 -12.32
CA GLU A 577 2.40 -45.34 -11.89
C GLU A 577 3.54 -46.36 -11.72
N LYS A 578 4.37 -46.52 -12.76
CA LYS A 578 5.49 -47.47 -12.81
C LYS A 578 6.54 -47.05 -13.84
N VAL A 579 7.72 -47.64 -13.76
CA VAL A 579 8.79 -47.50 -14.76
C VAL A 579 9.14 -48.88 -15.33
N THR A 580 9.21 -48.99 -16.66
CA THR A 580 9.58 -50.23 -17.38
C THR A 580 10.79 -49.97 -18.28
N GLU A 581 11.20 -50.96 -19.08
CA GLU A 581 12.28 -50.80 -20.07
C GLU A 581 11.91 -49.89 -21.24
N GLU A 582 10.61 -49.67 -21.47
CA GLU A 582 10.11 -48.80 -22.54
C GLU A 582 10.05 -47.33 -22.11
N GLY A 583 10.00 -47.06 -20.79
CA GLY A 583 9.95 -45.72 -20.22
C GLY A 583 9.09 -45.61 -18.98
N LEU A 584 8.48 -44.43 -18.79
CA LEU A 584 7.66 -44.09 -17.63
C LEU A 584 6.17 -44.18 -17.97
N TRP A 585 5.41 -44.94 -17.18
CA TRP A 585 3.95 -45.01 -17.27
C TRP A 585 3.30 -44.03 -16.30
N THR A 586 2.40 -43.19 -16.82
CA THR A 586 1.57 -42.30 -16.00
C THR A 586 0.36 -43.06 -15.46
N ARG A 587 -0.23 -42.57 -14.37
CA ARG A 587 -1.46 -43.13 -13.79
C ARG A 587 -2.68 -43.07 -14.71
N ASP A 588 -2.65 -42.19 -15.70
CA ASP A 588 -3.72 -42.04 -16.68
C ASP A 588 -3.54 -43.00 -17.89
N GLY A 589 -2.51 -43.87 -17.84
CA GLY A 589 -2.25 -44.90 -18.84
C GLY A 589 -1.39 -44.46 -20.02
N GLU A 590 -0.78 -43.27 -19.99
CA GLU A 590 0.17 -42.81 -21.02
C GLU A 590 1.56 -43.41 -20.77
N LEU A 591 2.19 -43.94 -21.82
CA LEU A 591 3.61 -44.26 -21.84
C LEU A 591 4.42 -43.07 -22.35
N ILE A 592 5.28 -42.53 -21.49
CA ILE A 592 6.32 -41.58 -21.88
C ILE A 592 7.59 -42.38 -22.17
N GLU A 593 7.87 -42.60 -23.45
CA GLU A 593 9.05 -43.35 -23.88
C GLU A 593 10.35 -42.72 -23.40
N ALA A 594 11.17 -43.51 -22.71
CA ALA A 594 12.43 -43.05 -22.13
C ALA A 594 13.43 -44.20 -22.06
N ASP A 595 14.68 -43.92 -22.39
CA ASP A 595 15.80 -44.85 -22.21
C ASP A 595 16.28 -44.81 -20.75
N ASP A 596 16.26 -43.63 -20.13
CA ASP A 596 16.60 -43.40 -18.74
C ASP A 596 15.55 -42.52 -18.04
N VAL A 597 15.31 -42.82 -16.76
CA VAL A 597 14.43 -42.03 -15.90
C VAL A 597 15.23 -41.54 -14.68
N ILE A 598 15.30 -40.23 -14.49
CA ILE A 598 16.05 -39.59 -13.41
C ILE A 598 15.06 -39.01 -12.39
N ILE A 599 15.27 -39.27 -11.10
CA ILE A 599 14.44 -38.71 -10.01
C ILE A 599 15.15 -37.59 -9.26
N SER A 600 14.46 -36.45 -9.09
CA SER A 600 14.96 -35.24 -8.45
C SER A 600 13.85 -34.49 -7.68
N ILE A 601 13.20 -35.19 -6.75
CA ILE A 601 12.04 -34.68 -5.98
C ILE A 601 12.39 -34.24 -4.54
N GLY A 602 13.68 -34.08 -4.23
CA GLY A 602 14.19 -33.64 -2.93
C GLY A 602 15.13 -34.63 -2.26
N GLU A 603 15.77 -34.17 -1.18
CA GLU A 603 16.75 -34.93 -0.40
C GLU A 603 16.43 -34.91 1.09
N ARG A 604 17.04 -35.84 1.83
CA ARG A 604 17.06 -35.90 3.30
C ARG A 604 18.49 -35.87 3.82
N PRO A 605 18.72 -35.31 5.01
CA PRO A 605 20.02 -35.40 5.67
C PRO A 605 20.29 -36.82 6.16
N ASP A 606 21.57 -37.20 6.17
CA ASP A 606 22.01 -38.33 6.98
C ASP A 606 22.37 -37.80 8.36
N LEU A 607 21.60 -38.23 9.35
CA LEU A 607 21.71 -37.86 10.76
C LEU A 607 21.78 -39.12 11.63
N SER A 608 22.25 -40.24 11.07
CA SER A 608 22.36 -41.52 11.78
C SER A 608 23.34 -41.48 12.97
N TYR A 609 24.21 -40.47 13.01
CA TYR A 609 25.18 -40.24 14.08
C TYR A 609 24.61 -39.47 15.29
N VAL A 610 23.35 -39.00 15.25
CA VAL A 610 22.69 -38.36 16.39
C VAL A 610 21.54 -39.21 16.94
N PRO A 611 21.16 -39.04 18.22
CA PRO A 611 20.02 -39.76 18.80
C PRO A 611 18.71 -39.47 18.06
N ARG A 612 17.88 -40.52 17.84
CA ARG A 612 16.62 -40.42 17.09
C ARG A 612 15.65 -39.42 17.70
N GLU A 613 15.69 -39.24 19.01
CA GLU A 613 14.84 -38.33 19.78
C GLU A 613 15.15 -36.85 19.54
N TRP A 614 16.28 -36.51 18.92
CA TRP A 614 16.64 -35.15 18.49
C TRP A 614 16.11 -34.81 17.09
N LEU A 615 15.44 -35.77 16.45
CA LEU A 615 14.94 -35.64 15.10
C LEU A 615 13.41 -35.57 15.11
N THR A 616 12.87 -34.75 14.23
CA THR A 616 11.44 -34.70 13.92
C THR A 616 10.93 -36.04 13.35
N ASP A 617 9.62 -36.24 13.26
CA ASP A 617 9.03 -37.43 12.62
C ASP A 617 9.48 -37.62 11.16
N ARG A 618 9.87 -36.53 10.50
CA ARG A 618 10.37 -36.53 9.12
C ARG A 618 11.86 -36.86 9.00
N GLY A 619 12.55 -37.04 10.11
CA GLY A 619 14.00 -37.33 10.14
C GLY A 619 14.88 -36.09 9.90
N MET A 620 14.36 -34.89 10.15
CA MET A 620 15.12 -33.63 10.16
C MET A 620 15.53 -33.28 11.59
N MET A 621 16.58 -32.48 11.79
CA MET A 621 16.96 -31.97 13.12
C MET A 621 15.81 -31.17 13.75
N ASP A 622 15.47 -31.48 15.00
CA ASP A 622 14.47 -30.77 15.79
C ASP A 622 15.13 -29.62 16.56
N VAL A 623 14.83 -28.39 16.17
CA VAL A 623 15.47 -27.17 16.69
C VAL A 623 14.45 -26.15 17.16
N ASP A 624 14.86 -25.31 18.11
CA ASP A 624 14.12 -24.14 18.53
C ASP A 624 14.24 -22.98 17.52
N ALA A 625 13.64 -21.83 17.86
CA ALA A 625 13.66 -20.64 17.01
C ALA A 625 15.06 -19.99 16.87
N CYS A 626 16.03 -20.38 17.70
CA CYS A 626 17.43 -19.96 17.63
C CYS A 626 18.31 -21.00 16.90
N GLY A 627 17.70 -22.08 16.37
CA GLY A 627 18.44 -23.15 15.70
C GLY A 627 19.19 -24.08 16.64
N GLN A 628 18.97 -23.98 17.96
CA GLN A 628 19.52 -24.91 18.95
C GLN A 628 18.68 -26.17 18.99
N VAL A 629 19.32 -27.34 19.07
CA VAL A 629 18.65 -28.63 19.14
C VAL A 629 17.90 -28.74 20.46
N VAL A 630 16.58 -28.98 20.40
CA VAL A 630 15.66 -28.89 21.56
C VAL A 630 16.12 -29.76 22.73
N LYS A 631 16.69 -30.93 22.44
CA LYS A 631 17.14 -31.91 23.44
C LYS A 631 18.65 -31.93 23.66
N ALA A 632 19.39 -30.98 23.07
CA ALA A 632 20.84 -30.92 23.18
C ALA A 632 21.35 -29.46 23.23
N PRO A 633 21.31 -28.82 24.41
CA PRO A 633 21.88 -27.50 24.59
C PRO A 633 23.36 -27.47 24.17
N GLY A 634 23.76 -26.38 23.51
CA GLY A 634 25.11 -26.23 22.93
C GLY A 634 25.32 -26.90 21.56
N VAL A 635 24.32 -27.63 21.05
CA VAL A 635 24.30 -28.16 19.68
C VAL A 635 23.30 -27.37 18.85
N PHE A 636 23.76 -26.84 17.72
CA PHE A 636 22.95 -26.09 16.76
C PHE A 636 22.87 -26.85 15.45
N ALA A 637 21.78 -26.71 14.70
CA ALA A 637 21.65 -27.32 13.37
C ALA A 637 21.13 -26.31 12.35
N ILE A 638 21.72 -26.33 11.15
CA ILE A 638 21.51 -25.29 10.13
C ILE A 638 21.34 -25.83 8.71
N GLY A 639 20.62 -25.06 7.91
CA GLY A 639 20.48 -25.31 6.47
C GLY A 639 19.62 -26.53 6.16
N ASP A 640 20.01 -27.34 5.18
CA ASP A 640 19.20 -28.46 4.72
C ASP A 640 19.03 -29.59 5.77
N THR A 641 19.76 -29.56 6.90
CA THR A 641 19.59 -30.52 8.01
C THR A 641 18.32 -30.29 8.81
N ILE A 642 17.85 -29.03 8.86
CA ILE A 642 16.60 -28.64 9.52
C ILE A 642 15.44 -28.61 8.50
N LYS A 643 15.68 -28.02 7.34
CA LYS A 643 14.67 -27.83 6.28
C LYS A 643 15.35 -27.49 4.95
N PRO A 644 14.97 -28.14 3.83
CA PRO A 644 15.47 -27.76 2.50
C PRO A 644 15.20 -26.29 2.18
N GLY A 645 16.20 -25.59 1.64
CA GLY A 645 16.08 -24.17 1.32
C GLY A 645 17.04 -23.67 0.25
N LEU A 646 17.15 -22.35 0.13
CA LEU A 646 18.14 -21.72 -0.75
C LEU A 646 19.54 -21.72 -0.09
N LEU A 647 20.59 -21.62 -0.90
CA LEU A 647 21.97 -21.43 -0.43
C LEU A 647 22.10 -20.27 0.56
N THR A 648 21.41 -19.17 0.32
CA THR A 648 21.42 -17.99 1.20
C THR A 648 20.75 -18.26 2.55
N HIS A 649 19.79 -19.19 2.64
CA HIS A 649 19.25 -19.63 3.94
C HIS A 649 20.33 -20.36 4.72
N ALA A 650 21.02 -21.33 4.10
CA ALA A 650 22.11 -22.05 4.78
C ALA A 650 23.22 -21.09 5.25
N ILE A 651 23.63 -20.12 4.43
CA ILE A 651 24.62 -19.10 4.79
C ILE A 651 24.13 -18.22 5.95
N GLY A 652 22.88 -17.75 5.87
CA GLY A 652 22.25 -16.94 6.92
C GLY A 652 22.15 -17.69 8.24
N HIS A 653 21.67 -18.94 8.23
CA HIS A 653 21.62 -19.79 9.42
C HIS A 653 23.02 -20.01 10.03
N GLY A 654 24.07 -20.12 9.22
CA GLY A 654 25.44 -20.21 9.72
C GLY A 654 25.88 -18.95 10.48
N GLN A 655 25.50 -17.77 9.99
CA GLN A 655 25.74 -16.51 10.71
C GLN A 655 24.93 -16.42 12.01
N GLU A 656 23.64 -16.73 11.95
CA GLU A 656 22.74 -16.68 13.10
C GLU A 656 23.15 -17.68 14.19
N ALA A 657 23.55 -18.91 13.82
CA ALA A 657 24.03 -19.91 14.77
C ALA A 657 25.25 -19.41 15.56
N ILE A 658 26.21 -18.76 14.90
CA ILE A 658 27.36 -18.18 15.61
C ILE A 658 26.94 -16.99 16.47
N HIS A 659 26.01 -16.16 16.03
CA HIS A 659 25.46 -15.11 16.89
C HIS A 659 24.89 -15.69 18.19
N TYR A 660 24.08 -16.74 18.12
CA TYR A 660 23.52 -17.38 19.32
C TYR A 660 24.58 -18.12 20.15
N ILE A 661 25.58 -18.73 19.53
CA ILE A 661 26.72 -19.31 20.24
C ILE A 661 27.49 -18.23 21.02
N ASN A 662 27.66 -17.04 20.45
CA ASN A 662 28.31 -15.91 21.11
C ASN A 662 27.48 -15.43 22.32
N GLU A 663 26.15 -15.33 22.18
CA GLU A 663 25.24 -15.02 23.29
C GLU A 663 25.33 -16.07 24.41
N MET A 664 25.33 -17.35 24.04
CA MET A 664 25.50 -18.47 24.97
C MET A 664 26.84 -18.41 25.71
N PHE A 665 27.95 -18.16 25.01
CA PHE A 665 29.27 -18.01 25.63
C PHE A 665 29.38 -16.79 26.53
N ALA A 666 28.60 -15.74 26.26
CA ALA A 666 28.47 -14.58 27.13
C ALA A 666 27.51 -14.79 28.32
N GLY A 667 26.87 -15.97 28.42
CA GLY A 667 25.90 -16.29 29.47
C GLY A 667 24.57 -15.53 29.33
N ARG A 668 24.23 -15.08 28.12
CA ARG A 668 22.97 -14.37 27.82
C ARG A 668 21.91 -15.35 27.31
N GLU A 669 20.65 -15.01 27.54
CA GLU A 669 19.50 -15.77 27.03
C GLU A 669 19.43 -15.69 25.51
N LEU A 670 19.09 -16.81 24.86
CA LEU A 670 18.97 -16.87 23.41
C LEU A 670 17.61 -16.31 22.97
N VAL A 671 17.62 -15.12 22.38
CA VAL A 671 16.43 -14.47 21.86
C VAL A 671 16.45 -14.53 20.32
N PRO A 672 15.41 -15.10 19.67
CA PRO A 672 15.36 -15.18 18.22
C PRO A 672 15.50 -13.80 17.55
N ILE A 673 16.37 -13.70 16.54
CA ILE A 673 16.60 -12.48 15.78
C ILE A 673 15.30 -12.08 15.07
N GLN A 674 14.82 -10.87 15.35
CA GLN A 674 13.71 -10.27 14.63
C GLN A 674 14.22 -9.42 13.47
N LYS A 675 13.76 -9.73 12.25
CA LYS A 675 14.07 -8.90 11.08
C LYS A 675 13.31 -7.57 11.17
N PRO A 676 13.91 -6.45 10.73
CA PRO A 676 13.23 -5.16 10.74
C PRO A 676 12.03 -5.20 9.81
N GLU A 677 10.99 -4.44 10.16
CA GLU A 677 9.82 -4.26 9.30
C GLU A 677 10.23 -3.62 7.97
N MET A 678 9.74 -4.14 6.85
CA MET A 678 10.06 -3.61 5.53
C MET A 678 9.38 -2.25 5.31
N ILE A 679 10.13 -1.28 4.80
CA ILE A 679 9.55 0.03 4.46
C ILE A 679 8.46 -0.10 3.39
N ASN A 680 7.34 0.59 3.60
CA ASN A 680 6.24 0.61 2.64
C ASN A 680 6.64 1.37 1.36
N GLN A 681 6.21 0.85 0.20
CA GLN A 681 6.43 1.48 -1.10
C GLN A 681 5.81 2.88 -1.23
N SER A 682 4.76 3.19 -0.45
CA SER A 682 4.13 4.52 -0.41
C SER A 682 4.99 5.58 0.26
N CYS A 683 5.97 5.18 1.09
CA CYS A 683 6.89 6.11 1.76
C CYS A 683 8.05 6.55 0.87
N LEU A 684 8.19 5.99 -0.35
CA LEU A 684 9.33 6.22 -1.23
C LEU A 684 8.96 7.11 -2.41
N SER A 685 9.64 8.25 -2.57
CA SER A 685 9.48 9.16 -3.71
C SER A 685 10.31 8.67 -4.91
N LYS A 686 9.66 7.97 -5.84
CA LYS A 686 10.28 7.32 -7.02
C LYS A 686 10.42 8.27 -8.21
N GLU A 687 9.63 9.33 -8.22
CA GLU A 687 9.48 10.33 -9.27
C GLU A 687 10.78 11.13 -9.48
N LEU A 688 11.63 11.17 -8.45
CA LEU A 688 12.94 11.82 -8.44
C LEU A 688 13.99 11.06 -9.26
N PHE A 689 13.69 9.84 -9.73
CA PHE A 689 14.63 9.01 -10.46
C PHE A 689 14.27 8.89 -11.93
N LYS A 690 15.20 9.29 -12.81
CA LYS A 690 15.05 9.11 -14.26
C LYS A 690 15.06 7.60 -14.61
N PRO A 691 14.01 7.07 -15.25
CA PRO A 691 13.96 5.67 -15.64
C PRO A 691 14.92 5.37 -16.80
N ARG A 692 15.55 4.20 -16.77
CA ARG A 692 16.36 3.66 -17.88
C ARG A 692 15.54 2.71 -18.75
N ASN A 693 15.85 2.66 -20.05
CA ASN A 693 15.16 1.77 -20.99
C ASN A 693 15.48 0.29 -20.68
N ARG A 694 14.49 -0.49 -20.25
CA ARG A 694 14.67 -1.89 -19.82
C ARG A 694 15.28 -2.80 -20.90
N GLY A 695 14.99 -2.57 -22.18
CA GLY A 695 15.48 -3.40 -23.28
C GLY A 695 16.95 -3.15 -23.65
N LYS A 696 17.46 -1.93 -23.43
CA LYS A 696 18.83 -1.53 -23.79
C LYS A 696 19.78 -1.40 -22.60
N PHE A 697 19.23 -1.28 -21.39
CA PHE A 697 19.99 -1.00 -20.20
C PHE A 697 20.57 -2.27 -19.57
N ALA A 698 21.89 -2.30 -19.38
CA ALA A 698 22.60 -3.35 -18.68
C ALA A 698 23.69 -2.70 -17.81
N ILE A 699 23.74 -3.11 -16.54
CA ILE A 699 24.79 -2.70 -15.60
C ILE A 699 26.00 -3.61 -15.85
N LYS A 700 27.14 -3.00 -16.19
CA LYS A 700 28.41 -3.72 -16.35
C LYS A 700 29.27 -3.62 -15.10
N ASP A 701 29.30 -2.44 -14.48
CA ASP A 701 29.98 -2.19 -13.21
C ASP A 701 28.96 -1.99 -12.09
N GLY A 702 29.10 -2.75 -11.00
CA GLY A 702 28.25 -2.63 -9.81
C GLY A 702 28.30 -1.25 -9.15
N THR A 703 29.37 -0.48 -9.34
CA THR A 703 29.48 0.89 -8.78
C THR A 703 28.49 1.88 -9.39
N GLU A 704 28.02 1.64 -10.62
CA GLU A 704 27.01 2.47 -11.29
C GLU A 704 25.66 2.45 -10.54
N GLU A 705 25.44 1.47 -9.66
CA GLU A 705 24.22 1.39 -8.84
C GLU A 705 24.13 2.50 -7.80
N THR A 706 25.23 3.18 -7.47
CA THR A 706 25.25 4.36 -6.60
C THR A 706 24.30 5.46 -7.07
N LEU A 707 24.16 5.64 -8.39
CA LEU A 707 23.27 6.64 -8.97
C LEU A 707 21.81 6.18 -9.05
N ARG A 708 21.55 4.87 -8.91
CA ARG A 708 20.23 4.27 -9.13
C ARG A 708 19.53 3.84 -7.85
N CYS A 709 20.26 3.28 -6.90
CA CYS A 709 19.66 2.76 -5.68
C CYS A 709 18.90 3.86 -4.93
N ILE A 710 17.67 3.58 -4.52
CA ILE A 710 16.82 4.53 -3.78
C ILE A 710 17.30 4.68 -2.33
N SER A 711 17.95 3.65 -1.77
CA SER A 711 18.30 3.55 -0.35
C SER A 711 17.05 3.52 0.52
N CYS A 712 16.13 2.63 0.19
CA CYS A 712 14.84 2.52 0.87
C CYS A 712 15.06 2.31 2.39
N GLY A 713 14.44 3.15 3.22
CA GLY A 713 14.56 3.08 4.68
C GLY A 713 15.91 3.55 5.24
N THR A 714 16.84 4.04 4.40
CA THR A 714 18.16 4.50 4.85
C THR A 714 18.56 5.81 4.16
N CYS A 715 18.93 6.82 4.92
CA CYS A 715 19.31 8.12 4.44
C CYS A 715 20.52 8.00 3.51
N ARG A 716 20.39 8.57 2.31
CA ARG A 716 21.45 8.56 1.29
C ARG A 716 22.32 9.81 1.26
N ASP A 717 22.15 10.69 2.25
CA ASP A 717 22.89 11.96 2.40
C ASP A 717 22.84 12.87 1.16
N CYS A 718 21.65 13.04 0.57
CA CYS A 718 21.49 13.80 -0.68
C CYS A 718 21.13 15.28 -0.48
N SER A 719 21.03 15.78 0.75
CA SER A 719 20.67 17.16 1.10
C SER A 719 19.35 17.73 0.56
N MET A 720 18.55 16.95 -0.16
CA MET A 720 17.28 17.43 -0.74
C MET A 720 16.31 17.99 0.31
N CYS A 721 16.23 17.39 1.50
CA CYS A 721 15.38 17.89 2.58
C CYS A 721 15.90 19.19 3.21
N LEU A 722 17.22 19.43 3.15
CA LEU A 722 17.86 20.67 3.58
C LEU A 722 17.52 21.80 2.58
N GLU A 723 17.73 21.53 1.29
CA GLU A 723 17.56 22.50 0.21
C GLU A 723 16.09 22.85 -0.05
N ALA A 724 15.16 21.90 0.14
CA ALA A 724 13.74 22.12 -0.09
C ALA A 724 13.00 22.72 1.12
N CYS A 725 13.65 22.89 2.27
CA CYS A 725 13.00 23.43 3.46
C CYS A 725 12.76 24.95 3.29
N PRO A 726 11.50 25.43 3.25
CA PRO A 726 11.22 26.83 2.99
C PRO A 726 11.74 27.75 4.11
N GLU A 727 11.70 27.27 5.36
CA GLU A 727 12.13 28.02 6.55
C GLU A 727 13.61 27.78 6.91
N GLY A 728 14.32 26.92 6.18
CA GLY A 728 15.69 26.52 6.55
C GLY A 728 15.78 25.81 7.91
N ALA A 729 14.70 25.17 8.36
CA ALA A 729 14.62 24.51 9.67
C ALA A 729 15.41 23.19 9.76
N ILE A 730 15.73 22.57 8.62
CA ILE A 730 16.44 21.28 8.58
C ILE A 730 17.95 21.53 8.64
N ARG A 731 18.66 20.83 9.52
CA ARG A 731 20.13 20.86 9.63
C ARG A 731 20.71 19.46 9.55
N ARG A 732 21.88 19.34 8.93
CA ARG A 732 22.70 18.11 8.99
C ARG A 732 23.71 18.25 10.11
N VAL A 733 23.71 17.31 11.05
CA VAL A 733 24.65 17.25 12.18
C VAL A 733 25.56 16.06 11.97
N GLU A 734 26.86 16.30 11.93
CA GLU A 734 27.89 15.26 11.83
C GLU A 734 28.48 14.99 13.21
N LYS A 735 28.64 13.72 13.56
CA LYS A 735 29.18 13.24 14.83
C LYS A 735 30.68 12.97 14.70
N GLU A 736 31.36 12.89 15.84
CA GLU A 736 32.81 12.66 15.89
C GLU A 736 33.25 11.33 15.24
N ASP A 737 32.36 10.33 15.21
CA ASP A 737 32.59 9.03 14.57
C ASP A 737 32.34 9.02 13.05
N GLY A 738 32.01 10.18 12.45
CA GLY A 738 31.69 10.34 11.03
C GLY A 738 30.29 9.87 10.64
N SER A 739 29.45 9.48 11.60
CA SER A 739 28.01 9.32 11.38
C SER A 739 27.33 10.69 11.33
N PHE A 740 26.10 10.73 10.80
CA PHE A 740 25.34 11.98 10.72
C PHE A 740 23.87 11.74 10.99
N GLU A 741 23.18 12.82 11.32
CA GLU A 741 21.72 12.87 11.39
C GLU A 741 21.20 14.17 10.77
N TYR A 742 19.94 14.15 10.36
CA TYR A 742 19.24 15.37 10.00
C TYR A 742 18.24 15.71 11.10
N VAL A 743 18.29 16.96 11.57
CA VAL A 743 17.41 17.46 12.64
C VAL A 743 16.52 18.57 12.09
N SER A 744 15.30 18.66 12.61
CA SER A 744 14.40 19.78 12.38
C SER A 744 14.46 20.70 13.61
N ASP A 745 14.75 21.98 13.40
CA ASP A 745 14.67 22.99 14.47
C ASP A 745 13.20 23.28 14.78
N ASP A 746 12.84 23.14 16.05
CA ASP A 746 11.46 23.24 16.48
C ASP A 746 10.94 24.68 16.47
N GLU A 747 11.82 25.66 16.73
CA GLU A 747 11.49 27.08 16.76
C GLU A 747 11.26 27.66 15.36
N VAL A 748 11.77 26.98 14.33
CA VAL A 748 11.75 27.45 12.93
C VAL A 748 10.81 26.61 12.07
N CYS A 749 10.68 25.31 12.34
CA CYS A 749 9.92 24.42 11.48
C CYS A 749 8.41 24.65 11.60
N ILE A 750 7.74 24.81 10.47
CA ILE A 750 6.28 25.04 10.42
C ILE A 750 5.44 23.76 10.19
N GLY A 751 6.05 22.58 10.23
CA GLY A 751 5.33 21.30 10.06
C GLY A 751 4.76 21.02 8.66
N CYS A 752 5.23 21.73 7.62
CA CYS A 752 4.70 21.64 6.24
C CYS A 752 4.88 20.29 5.53
N SER A 753 5.65 19.36 6.10
CA SER A 753 5.90 18.00 5.58
C SER A 753 6.68 17.90 4.26
N ILE A 754 7.26 19.00 3.75
CA ILE A 754 8.05 18.99 2.51
C ILE A 754 9.26 18.06 2.61
N CYS A 755 9.95 18.06 3.76
CA CYS A 755 11.09 17.16 4.03
C CYS A 755 10.71 15.68 3.89
N ALA A 756 9.50 15.30 4.31
CA ALA A 756 8.95 13.96 4.11
C ALA A 756 8.60 13.68 2.65
N GLY A 757 7.89 14.60 1.98
CA GLY A 757 7.48 14.42 0.58
C GLY A 757 8.65 14.35 -0.41
N ILE A 758 9.72 15.13 -0.18
CA ILE A 758 10.88 15.18 -1.08
C ILE A 758 11.89 14.06 -0.81
N CYS A 759 11.75 13.32 0.28
CA CYS A 759 12.72 12.31 0.67
C CYS A 759 12.57 11.02 -0.15
N PRO A 760 13.54 10.67 -1.03
CA PRO A 760 13.44 9.45 -1.83
C PRO A 760 13.46 8.18 -0.98
N CYS A 761 14.08 8.23 0.19
CA CYS A 761 14.35 7.08 1.04
C CYS A 761 13.23 6.75 2.04
N GLY A 762 12.24 7.64 2.21
CA GLY A 762 11.19 7.50 3.22
C GLY A 762 11.67 7.53 4.68
N VAL A 763 12.75 8.25 4.99
CA VAL A 763 13.32 8.33 6.35
C VAL A 763 12.75 9.46 7.21
N TRP A 764 11.85 10.28 6.68
CA TRP A 764 11.15 11.32 7.43
C TRP A 764 9.73 10.88 7.71
N ALA A 765 9.34 10.84 8.98
CA ALA A 765 7.97 10.61 9.41
C ALA A 765 7.35 11.93 9.89
N MET A 766 6.03 12.07 9.70
CA MET A 766 5.28 13.19 10.25
C MET A 766 4.49 12.72 11.47
N GLU A 767 4.87 13.18 12.65
CA GLU A 767 4.13 12.98 13.89
C GLU A 767 3.03 14.05 13.97
N GLN A 768 1.78 13.64 14.25
CA GLN A 768 0.68 14.56 14.56
C GLN A 768 0.64 14.79 16.07
N VAL A 769 0.49 16.05 16.49
CA VAL A 769 0.55 16.46 17.91
C VAL A 769 -0.85 16.50 18.57
N VAL A 770 -1.91 16.18 17.80
CA VAL A 770 -3.32 16.38 18.18
C VAL A 770 -3.96 15.10 18.71
#